data_AF-A0A1B6I934-F1
#
_entry.id   AF-A0A1B6I934-F1
#
_cell.length_a   1.000
_cell.length_b   1.000
_cell.length_c   1.000
_cell.angle_alpha   90.00
_cell.angle_beta   90.00
_cell.angle_gamma   90.00
#
_symmetry.space_group_name_H-M   'P 1'
#
loop_
_entity.id
_entity.type
_entity.pdbx_description
1 polymer ?
#
loop_
_entity_poly.entity_id
_entity_poly.type
_entity_poly.pdbx_seq_one_letter_code
_entity_poly.pdbx_strand_id
1 'polypeptide(L)'
;MSIILQKVQISQINKKTWDIIIESIRNMNIFTKKLNPLTGAVEWVMQNENYDFNQEIARSAFADMLHDSERNEKYYTAIKKVIEQTHRAGKKAHVLDIGTGTGLLAMMAARCGADTIHACEAFSPISQCAEEVIRENGLVDRIRVIHKRSTEMTAGDGGDIPHRANILVTEVFDTELIGEGAIATFNHAHKHLLEKDCLVVPTSGTVYAQVVESAVMQRWNRLDPWGALKLSGAVAMCPGAAAVHDLQLSQLKLSDFNTIAPPQPVFSFDFSGRSSIPEDDSSTITFTAVASGSAEVVFMWWSLDMDPQGSVVLSCAPWWAHPAHPPGPDSIPWRDHWMQAAYYLPAPLPVRQGQQLSLISSHDEFSLWFNLTSTSDSPKRSSKRPLCDCMLHVTCSRTRVGMLNDTSRRDKYRNVLHQLITPQTVVLSWGDTSLLGLMAATLGAKQVYHVEENSLSREVIEGLVKDNKLKSKVTILDSTKLDDKIRSSVNLVVGEPYFLNSLYPWDVLRWWFLRQQCPTASCVPVAATLHCLPMQFDHLHKIRAPLGTISGFKMSAFDKLIQSASTVSDTEVEVQPLWEYPGVCLSASHQLISFDLTTVVPQSEVEVRGTITTTVSGTCHGVALWLDVHLDSHTVVSTGPQSSPQPGQRVSWDPYCRQGVYFFLPQVPVTSQSHLDYKAVFSPTTGEITFNFAIQK
;
A
#
# COMPACT_ATOMS: atom_id res chain seq x y z
N MET A 1 -18.91 29.92 5.88
CA MET A 1 -18.10 30.97 6.53
C MET A 1 -18.01 32.20 5.62
N SER A 2 -19.14 32.89 5.35
CA SER A 2 -19.26 33.94 4.30
C SER A 2 -19.89 35.25 4.80
N ILE A 3 -20.01 35.44 6.11
CA ILE A 3 -20.56 36.68 6.68
C ILE A 3 -19.77 36.95 7.96
N ILE A 4 -18.66 37.70 7.86
CA ILE A 4 -17.92 38.50 8.86
C ILE A 4 -16.51 38.76 8.27
N LEU A 5 -16.43 39.39 7.09
CA LEU A 5 -15.20 40.02 6.61
C LEU A 5 -15.59 41.29 5.83
N GLN A 6 -16.09 42.29 6.56
CA GLN A 6 -16.15 43.66 6.06
C GLN A 6 -15.12 44.51 6.81
N LYS A 7 -14.15 45.02 6.05
CA LYS A 7 -13.28 46.17 6.32
C LYS A 7 -12.48 46.13 7.64
N VAL A 8 -11.37 45.39 7.62
CA VAL A 8 -10.16 45.78 8.38
C VAL A 8 -9.06 46.03 7.37
N GLN A 9 -8.49 47.24 7.36
CA GLN A 9 -7.29 47.55 6.58
C GLN A 9 -6.13 46.68 7.09
N ILE A 10 -5.66 45.75 6.26
CA ILE A 10 -4.57 44.81 6.55
C ILE A 10 -3.21 45.52 6.77
N SER A 11 -3.12 46.84 6.56
CA SER A 11 -1.87 47.60 6.63
C SER A 11 -1.41 48.02 8.04
N GLN A 12 -2.06 47.60 9.12
CA GLN A 12 -1.70 48.01 10.50
C GLN A 12 -1.57 46.87 11.53
N ILE A 13 -1.50 45.61 11.10
CA ILE A 13 -1.23 44.50 12.04
C ILE A 13 0.28 44.43 12.26
N ASN A 14 0.74 44.72 13.49
CA ASN A 14 2.16 44.65 13.81
C ASN A 14 2.62 43.17 13.84
N LYS A 15 3.94 42.94 13.65
CA LYS A 15 4.53 41.59 13.60
C LYS A 15 4.16 40.71 14.79
N LYS A 16 4.06 41.28 15.99
CA LYS A 16 3.70 40.56 17.23
C LYS A 16 2.24 40.11 17.23
N THR A 17 1.33 40.92 16.67
CA THR A 17 -0.09 40.55 16.50
C THR A 17 -0.26 39.53 15.37
N TRP A 18 0.54 39.60 14.31
CA TRP A 18 0.63 38.56 13.29
C TRP A 18 1.16 37.23 13.84
N ASP A 19 2.21 37.27 14.67
CA ASP A 19 2.77 36.09 15.33
C ASP A 19 1.74 35.45 16.29
N ILE A 20 0.96 36.25 17.02
CA ILE A 20 -0.15 35.79 17.88
C ILE A 20 -1.31 35.22 17.07
N ILE A 21 -1.67 35.83 15.93
CA ILE A 21 -2.70 35.29 15.02
C ILE A 21 -2.22 33.99 14.39
N ILE A 22 -0.94 33.88 14.02
CA ILE A 22 -0.34 32.63 13.51
C ILE A 22 -0.25 31.57 14.61
N GLU A 23 0.08 31.91 15.85
CA GLU A 23 -0.01 30.99 17.01
C GLU A 23 -1.46 30.57 17.29
N SER A 24 -2.42 31.48 17.13
CA SER A 24 -3.86 31.22 17.27
C SER A 24 -4.41 30.32 16.17
N ILE A 25 -3.97 30.51 14.91
CA ILE A 25 -4.33 29.65 13.77
C ILE A 25 -3.64 28.29 13.88
N ARG A 26 -2.39 28.24 14.38
CA ARG A 26 -1.69 26.97 14.69
C ARG A 26 -2.40 26.11 15.75
N ASN A 27 -3.25 26.72 16.58
CA ASN A 27 -3.94 26.07 17.69
C ASN A 27 -5.46 25.89 17.50
N MET A 28 -6.00 26.11 16.29
CA MET A 28 -7.41 25.81 16.02
C MET A 28 -7.60 24.30 15.86
N ASN A 29 -8.37 23.72 16.78
CA ASN A 29 -8.73 22.31 16.78
C ASN A 29 -10.17 22.15 16.30
N ILE A 30 -10.41 21.15 15.46
CA ILE A 30 -11.73 20.69 15.03
C ILE A 30 -12.06 19.35 15.68
N PHE A 31 -13.35 19.08 15.90
CA PHE A 31 -13.79 17.76 16.32
C PHE A 31 -13.95 16.86 15.09
N THR A 32 -13.16 15.81 14.99
CA THR A 32 -13.30 14.78 13.97
C THR A 32 -13.82 13.48 14.58
N LYS A 33 -14.52 12.70 13.77
CA LYS A 33 -14.99 11.37 14.16
C LYS A 33 -13.84 10.39 14.02
N LYS A 34 -13.53 9.66 15.09
CA LYS A 34 -12.57 8.55 15.09
C LYS A 34 -13.24 7.29 15.61
N LEU A 35 -12.98 6.15 14.96
CA LEU A 35 -13.44 4.86 15.44
C LEU A 35 -12.51 4.41 16.58
N ASN A 36 -13.07 4.10 17.74
CA ASN A 36 -12.31 3.47 18.82
C ASN A 36 -11.96 2.03 18.40
N PRO A 37 -10.67 1.67 18.31
CA PRO A 37 -10.25 0.36 17.82
C PRO A 37 -10.77 -0.79 18.69
N LEU A 38 -10.96 -0.61 20.01
CA LEU A 38 -11.43 -1.68 20.91
C LEU A 38 -12.94 -1.82 20.98
N THR A 39 -13.69 -0.72 21.03
CA THR A 39 -15.15 -0.78 21.17
C THR A 39 -15.84 -0.82 19.81
N GLY A 40 -15.20 -0.29 18.77
CA GLY A 40 -15.81 -0.01 17.48
C GLY A 40 -16.84 1.11 17.53
N ALA A 41 -16.92 1.88 18.61
CA ALA A 41 -17.78 3.05 18.70
C ALA A 41 -17.13 4.24 17.97
N VAL A 42 -17.97 5.10 17.39
CA VAL A 42 -17.51 6.38 16.86
C VAL A 42 -17.40 7.38 18.01
N GLU A 43 -16.20 7.86 18.24
CA GLU A 43 -15.86 8.89 19.22
C GLU A 43 -15.49 10.20 18.53
N TRP A 44 -15.54 11.29 19.28
CA TRP A 44 -15.12 12.61 18.80
C TRP A 44 -13.78 12.95 19.41
N VAL A 45 -12.78 13.17 18.56
CA VAL A 45 -11.44 13.58 18.96
C VAL A 45 -11.18 15.00 18.46
N MET A 46 -10.43 15.77 19.24
CA MET A 46 -9.91 17.05 18.75
C MET A 46 -8.68 16.78 17.88
N GLN A 47 -8.71 17.25 16.65
CA GLN A 47 -7.57 17.26 15.74
C GLN A 47 -7.29 18.68 15.29
N ASN A 48 -6.06 18.94 14.84
CA ASN A 48 -5.73 20.22 14.21
C ASN A 48 -6.66 20.45 12.99
N GLU A 49 -7.14 21.67 12.78
CA GLU A 49 -8.01 22.01 11.65
C GLU A 49 -7.41 21.67 10.28
N ASN A 50 -6.07 21.67 10.19
CA ASN A 50 -5.32 21.35 8.98
C ASN A 50 -4.82 19.89 8.99
N TYR A 51 -5.42 18.99 9.78
CA TYR A 51 -4.95 17.60 9.88
C TYR A 51 -4.94 16.89 8.53
N ASP A 52 -6.04 16.91 7.78
CA ASP A 52 -6.13 16.27 6.45
C ASP A 52 -5.12 16.87 5.48
N PHE A 53 -4.95 18.20 5.52
CA PHE A 53 -3.97 18.92 4.72
C PHE A 53 -2.52 18.54 5.06
N ASN A 54 -2.19 18.40 6.34
CA ASN A 54 -0.87 17.91 6.78
C ASN A 54 -0.67 16.44 6.41
N GLN A 55 -1.72 15.62 6.48
CA GLN A 55 -1.64 14.23 6.05
C GLN A 55 -1.35 14.11 4.54
N GLU A 56 -1.96 14.96 3.70
CA GLU A 56 -1.64 15.02 2.27
C GLU A 56 -0.18 15.46 2.03
N ILE A 57 0.32 16.44 2.79
CA ILE A 57 1.74 16.85 2.72
C ILE A 57 2.67 15.72 3.14
N ALA A 58 2.39 15.05 4.26
CA ALA A 58 3.18 13.93 4.75
C ALA A 58 3.20 12.77 3.75
N ARG A 59 2.08 12.52 3.06
CA ARG A 59 1.99 11.51 1.99
C ARG A 59 2.65 11.95 0.68
N SER A 60 2.73 13.26 0.42
CA SER A 60 3.49 13.84 -0.70
C SER A 60 4.99 13.63 -0.57
N ALA A 61 5.46 13.13 0.59
CA ALA A 61 6.86 12.80 0.79
C ALA A 61 7.38 11.91 -0.32
N PHE A 62 6.61 10.86 -0.70
CA PHE A 62 7.05 9.76 -1.58
C PHE A 62 8.56 9.55 -1.46
N ALA A 63 9.08 9.52 -0.21
CA ALA A 63 10.48 9.96 -0.01
C ALA A 63 11.46 8.99 -0.67
N ASP A 64 11.05 7.73 -0.82
CA ASP A 64 11.80 6.75 -1.60
C ASP A 64 11.97 7.15 -3.06
N MET A 65 11.03 7.87 -3.68
CA MET A 65 11.12 8.39 -5.05
C MET A 65 12.32 9.31 -5.25
N LEU A 66 12.63 10.15 -4.26
CA LEU A 66 13.79 11.04 -4.31
C LEU A 66 15.07 10.30 -3.88
N HIS A 67 14.97 9.24 -3.07
CA HIS A 67 16.07 8.30 -2.80
C HIS A 67 16.30 7.26 -3.91
N ASP A 68 15.45 7.21 -4.94
CA ASP A 68 15.64 6.35 -6.11
C ASP A 68 16.75 6.91 -7.00
N SER A 69 17.96 6.41 -6.76
CA SER A 69 19.14 6.82 -7.49
C SER A 69 19.08 6.46 -8.98
N GLU A 70 18.47 5.32 -9.34
CA GLU A 70 18.39 4.93 -10.75
C GLU A 70 17.43 5.85 -11.48
N ARG A 71 16.22 6.08 -10.95
CA ARG A 71 15.26 7.05 -11.51
C ARG A 71 15.95 8.39 -11.78
N ASN A 72 16.58 8.94 -10.75
CA ASN A 72 17.25 10.23 -10.82
C ASN A 72 18.36 10.25 -11.88
N GLU A 73 19.19 9.21 -11.96
CA GLU A 73 20.28 9.12 -12.95
C GLU A 73 19.76 9.02 -14.38
N LYS A 74 18.71 8.22 -14.61
CA LYS A 74 18.11 8.01 -15.94
C LYS A 74 17.45 9.28 -16.45
N TYR A 75 16.69 9.97 -15.59
CA TYR A 75 16.14 11.30 -15.92
C TYR A 75 17.25 12.29 -16.22
N TYR A 76 18.27 12.42 -15.36
CA TYR A 76 19.38 13.35 -15.57
C TYR A 76 20.08 13.11 -16.90
N THR A 77 20.38 11.85 -17.22
CA THR A 77 21.07 11.45 -18.45
C THR A 77 20.24 11.80 -19.69
N ALA A 78 18.93 11.53 -19.66
CA ALA A 78 18.04 11.84 -20.77
C ALA A 78 17.83 13.35 -20.95
N ILE A 79 17.58 14.09 -19.86
CA ILE A 79 17.45 15.56 -19.85
C ILE A 79 18.69 16.20 -20.48
N LYS A 80 19.89 15.75 -20.07
CA LYS A 80 21.16 16.22 -20.63
C LYS A 80 21.22 15.99 -22.13
N LYS A 81 20.90 14.77 -22.60
CA LYS A 81 20.92 14.43 -24.02
C LYS A 81 19.99 15.29 -24.86
N VAL A 82 18.74 15.48 -24.43
CA VAL A 82 17.74 16.24 -25.21
C VAL A 82 18.06 17.74 -25.27
N ILE A 83 18.65 18.31 -24.20
CA ILE A 83 19.11 19.70 -24.19
C ILE A 83 20.32 19.86 -25.12
N GLU A 84 21.33 19.00 -25.01
CA GLU A 84 22.50 19.02 -25.90
C GLU A 84 22.13 18.82 -27.37
N GLN A 85 21.12 17.97 -27.65
CA GLN A 85 20.59 17.78 -29.00
C GLN A 85 19.93 19.06 -29.52
N THR A 86 19.12 19.72 -28.70
CA THR A 86 18.43 20.97 -29.05
C THR A 86 19.44 22.09 -29.37
N HIS A 87 20.47 22.24 -28.54
CA HIS A 87 21.54 23.20 -28.78
C HIS A 87 22.39 22.87 -30.02
N ARG A 88 22.70 21.59 -30.26
CA ARG A 88 23.39 21.15 -31.49
C ARG A 88 22.59 21.45 -32.76
N ALA A 89 21.27 21.48 -32.66
CA ALA A 89 20.39 21.91 -33.74
C ALA A 89 20.29 23.44 -33.89
N GLY A 90 21.04 24.22 -33.11
CA GLY A 90 21.03 25.69 -33.14
C GLY A 90 19.78 26.32 -32.52
N LYS A 91 18.99 25.56 -31.78
CA LYS A 91 17.76 26.04 -31.11
C LYS A 91 18.03 26.31 -29.63
N LYS A 92 17.25 27.22 -29.03
CA LYS A 92 17.18 27.40 -27.57
C LYS A 92 16.38 26.26 -26.94
N ALA A 93 16.82 25.78 -25.78
CA ALA A 93 16.14 24.74 -25.02
C ALA A 93 15.09 25.36 -24.07
N HIS A 94 13.82 25.24 -24.45
CA HIS A 94 12.66 25.71 -23.68
C HIS A 94 12.00 24.52 -23.01
N VAL A 95 12.28 24.34 -21.71
CA VAL A 95 11.84 23.19 -20.92
C VAL A 95 10.53 23.50 -20.18
N LEU A 96 9.59 22.57 -20.25
CA LEU A 96 8.43 22.47 -19.37
C LEU A 96 8.57 21.21 -18.50
N ASP A 97 8.50 21.37 -17.18
CA ASP A 97 8.48 20.29 -16.19
C ASP A 97 7.07 20.16 -15.58
N ILE A 98 6.37 19.06 -15.89
CA ILE A 98 4.99 18.82 -15.42
C ILE A 98 5.01 17.84 -14.24
N GLY A 99 4.40 18.25 -13.12
CA GLY A 99 4.45 17.48 -11.87
C GLY A 99 5.81 17.67 -11.20
N THR A 100 6.25 18.93 -11.05
CA THR A 100 7.64 19.21 -10.68
C THR A 100 7.99 18.72 -9.27
N GLY A 101 7.00 18.51 -8.40
CA GLY A 101 7.21 18.10 -7.02
C GLY A 101 8.16 19.06 -6.30
N THR A 102 9.35 18.57 -5.96
CA THR A 102 10.40 19.39 -5.30
C THR A 102 11.17 20.32 -6.24
N GLY A 103 10.93 20.28 -7.55
CA GLY A 103 11.71 21.00 -8.55
C GLY A 103 12.96 20.25 -9.01
N LEU A 104 13.16 18.99 -8.62
CA LEU A 104 14.39 18.24 -8.93
C LEU A 104 14.68 18.19 -10.43
N LEU A 105 13.70 17.82 -11.26
CA LEU A 105 13.90 17.67 -12.71
C LEU A 105 14.13 19.03 -13.38
N ALA A 106 13.39 20.07 -13.00
CA ALA A 106 13.66 21.45 -13.41
C ALA A 106 15.09 21.91 -13.04
N MET A 107 15.58 21.60 -11.84
CA MET A 107 16.95 21.92 -11.43
C MET A 107 18.00 21.13 -12.23
N MET A 108 17.73 19.86 -12.56
CA MET A 108 18.58 19.08 -13.48
C MET A 108 18.65 19.73 -14.86
N ALA A 109 17.52 20.18 -15.41
CA ALA A 109 17.48 20.90 -16.68
C ALA A 109 18.28 22.22 -16.64
N ALA A 110 18.20 22.96 -15.53
CA ALA A 110 19.00 24.17 -15.32
C ALA A 110 20.50 23.87 -15.33
N ARG A 111 20.92 22.81 -14.63
CA ARG A 111 22.33 22.37 -14.60
C ARG A 111 22.82 21.92 -15.97
N CYS A 112 21.96 21.30 -16.78
CA CYS A 112 22.26 20.89 -18.15
C CYS A 112 22.25 22.06 -19.16
N GLY A 113 21.95 23.29 -18.72
CA GLY A 113 22.08 24.49 -19.55
C GLY A 113 20.82 24.90 -20.31
N ALA A 114 19.63 24.43 -19.92
CA ALA A 114 18.38 24.89 -20.54
C ALA A 114 18.26 26.43 -20.52
N ASP A 115 17.71 27.00 -21.60
CA ASP A 115 17.62 28.46 -21.79
C ASP A 115 16.47 29.08 -20.99
N THR A 116 15.33 28.40 -20.93
CA THR A 116 14.17 28.79 -20.10
C THR A 116 13.51 27.56 -19.51
N ILE A 117 13.12 27.61 -18.24
CA ILE A 117 12.50 26.49 -17.54
C ILE A 117 11.21 26.95 -16.86
N HIS A 118 10.11 26.31 -17.23
CA HIS A 118 8.83 26.43 -16.55
C HIS A 118 8.52 25.12 -15.88
N ALA A 119 8.12 25.17 -14.61
CA ALA A 119 7.75 24.02 -13.83
C ALA A 119 6.32 24.21 -13.32
N CYS A 120 5.49 23.17 -13.29
CA CYS A 120 4.15 23.26 -12.71
C CYS A 120 3.88 22.16 -11.68
N GLU A 121 3.17 22.52 -10.63
CA GLU A 121 2.70 21.65 -9.57
C GLU A 121 1.31 22.11 -9.12
N ALA A 122 0.38 21.18 -9.04
CA ALA A 122 -1.01 21.46 -8.69
C ALA A 122 -1.19 21.57 -7.18
N PHE A 123 -0.43 20.81 -6.40
CA PHE A 123 -0.56 20.80 -4.95
C PHE A 123 0.21 21.98 -4.33
N SER A 124 -0.55 23.00 -3.91
CA SER A 124 -0.03 24.28 -3.42
C SER A 124 1.13 24.16 -2.41
N PRO A 125 1.08 23.31 -1.36
CA PRO A 125 2.18 23.19 -0.41
C PRO A 125 3.49 22.73 -1.04
N ILE A 126 3.41 21.78 -1.97
CA ILE A 126 4.57 21.20 -2.66
C ILE A 126 5.10 22.18 -3.69
N SER A 127 4.23 22.88 -4.43
CA SER A 127 4.66 23.92 -5.36
C SER A 127 5.39 25.08 -4.67
N GLN A 128 4.95 25.51 -3.48
CA GLN A 128 5.65 26.49 -2.66
C GLN A 128 6.98 25.92 -2.14
N CYS A 129 6.97 24.65 -1.71
CA CYS A 129 8.21 23.97 -1.33
C CYS A 129 9.23 23.92 -2.48
N ALA A 130 8.78 23.73 -3.72
CA ALA A 130 9.63 23.69 -4.90
C ALA A 130 10.36 25.03 -5.07
N GLU A 131 9.66 26.16 -4.95
CA GLU A 131 10.28 27.50 -4.99
C GLU A 131 11.37 27.66 -3.92
N GLU A 132 11.13 27.10 -2.74
CA GLU A 132 12.03 27.18 -1.60
C GLU A 132 13.29 26.34 -1.83
N VAL A 133 13.12 25.12 -2.35
CA VAL A 133 14.21 24.24 -2.77
C VAL A 133 15.02 24.89 -3.90
N ILE A 134 14.37 25.43 -4.93
CA ILE A 134 15.01 26.12 -6.05
C ILE A 134 15.81 27.33 -5.56
N ARG A 135 15.26 28.09 -4.61
CA ARG A 135 15.92 29.23 -3.98
C ARG A 135 17.13 28.83 -3.17
N GLU A 136 17.02 27.78 -2.36
CA GLU A 136 18.15 27.22 -1.59
C GLU A 136 19.32 26.81 -2.49
N ASN A 137 19.02 26.36 -3.71
CA ASN A 137 20.01 25.96 -4.71
C ASN A 137 20.45 27.10 -5.66
N GLY A 138 19.99 28.33 -5.45
CA GLY A 138 20.42 29.51 -6.20
C GLY A 138 19.92 29.56 -7.65
N LEU A 139 18.76 28.96 -7.95
CA LEU A 139 18.22 28.80 -9.30
C LEU A 139 16.94 29.61 -9.58
N VAL A 140 16.59 30.57 -8.71
CA VAL A 140 15.35 31.38 -8.81
C VAL A 140 15.25 32.13 -10.15
N ASP A 141 16.36 32.67 -10.64
CA ASP A 141 16.39 33.44 -11.89
C ASP A 141 16.31 32.55 -13.14
N ARG A 142 16.34 31.23 -12.99
CA ARG A 142 16.40 30.23 -14.07
C ARG A 142 15.13 29.42 -14.21
N ILE A 143 14.38 29.24 -13.13
CA ILE A 143 13.21 28.35 -13.06
C ILE A 143 12.01 29.14 -12.53
N ARG A 144 10.90 29.12 -13.29
CA ARG A 144 9.63 29.69 -12.85
C ARG A 144 8.64 28.57 -12.53
N VAL A 145 8.18 28.54 -11.28
CA VAL A 145 7.15 27.60 -10.80
C VAL A 145 5.76 28.18 -11.04
N ILE A 146 4.82 27.33 -11.46
CA ILE A 146 3.43 27.67 -11.77
C ILE A 146 2.54 26.77 -10.90
N HIS A 147 1.77 27.40 -10.01
CA HIS A 147 0.91 26.72 -9.03
C HIS A 147 -0.43 26.28 -9.66
N LYS A 148 -0.37 25.44 -10.69
CA LYS A 148 -1.53 24.94 -11.43
C LYS A 148 -1.31 23.52 -11.89
N ARG A 149 -2.41 22.80 -12.12
CA ARG A 149 -2.38 21.58 -12.91
C ARG A 149 -2.07 21.92 -14.36
N SER A 150 -1.25 21.12 -15.03
CA SER A 150 -0.86 21.36 -16.43
C SER A 150 -2.07 21.45 -17.38
N THR A 151 -3.15 20.70 -17.10
CA THR A 151 -4.40 20.70 -17.86
C THR A 151 -5.20 22.00 -17.77
N GLU A 152 -4.78 22.94 -16.92
CA GLU A 152 -5.39 24.26 -16.73
C GLU A 152 -4.46 25.39 -17.22
N MET A 153 -3.26 25.05 -17.68
CA MET A 153 -2.27 26.01 -18.15
C MET A 153 -2.48 26.39 -19.61
N THR A 154 -2.05 27.61 -19.95
CA THR A 154 -2.10 28.13 -21.32
C THR A 154 -0.75 28.72 -21.75
N ALA A 155 -0.48 28.69 -23.06
CA ALA A 155 0.71 29.28 -23.67
C ALA A 155 0.35 30.48 -24.57
N GLY A 156 1.18 31.52 -24.55
CA GLY A 156 1.04 32.74 -25.37
C GLY A 156 0.83 34.01 -24.55
N ASP A 157 0.46 35.10 -25.22
CA ASP A 157 0.25 36.40 -24.58
C ASP A 157 -0.84 36.33 -23.51
N GLY A 158 -0.48 36.71 -22.27
CA GLY A 158 -1.38 36.62 -21.11
C GLY A 158 -1.59 35.21 -20.56
N GLY A 159 -0.94 34.20 -21.14
CA GLY A 159 -0.95 32.82 -20.66
C GLY A 159 0.03 32.58 -19.52
N ASP A 160 0.01 31.36 -18.99
CA ASP A 160 0.88 30.93 -17.90
C ASP A 160 2.34 30.82 -18.36
N ILE A 161 2.59 30.40 -19.60
CA ILE A 161 3.90 30.40 -20.26
C ILE A 161 3.93 31.32 -21.49
N PRO A 162 5.02 32.08 -21.71
CA PRO A 162 5.06 33.09 -22.78
C PRO A 162 5.01 32.47 -24.19
N HIS A 163 5.53 31.27 -24.34
CA HIS A 163 5.54 30.50 -25.58
C HIS A 163 5.51 29.01 -25.25
N ARG A 164 5.17 28.20 -26.25
CA ARG A 164 5.16 26.74 -26.14
C ARG A 164 6.58 26.21 -25.92
N ALA A 165 6.72 25.18 -25.10
CA ALA A 165 8.00 24.54 -24.82
C ALA A 165 8.39 23.55 -25.93
N ASN A 166 9.69 23.38 -26.17
CA ASN A 166 10.22 22.40 -27.13
C ASN A 166 10.87 21.19 -26.46
N ILE A 167 10.92 21.18 -25.13
CA ILE A 167 11.30 20.02 -24.33
C ILE A 167 10.26 19.85 -23.22
N LEU A 168 9.63 18.68 -23.14
CA LEU A 168 8.82 18.27 -21.99
C LEU A 168 9.63 17.30 -21.14
N VAL A 169 9.67 17.54 -19.83
CA VAL A 169 10.11 16.59 -18.82
C VAL A 169 8.95 16.36 -17.88
N THR A 170 8.66 15.10 -17.56
CA THR A 170 7.56 14.80 -16.63
C THR A 170 7.75 13.44 -16.00
N GLU A 171 7.31 13.33 -14.75
CA GLU A 171 7.21 12.09 -14.00
C GLU A 171 5.86 12.14 -13.28
N VAL A 172 4.87 11.49 -13.88
CA VAL A 172 3.46 11.44 -13.44
C VAL A 172 2.95 10.01 -13.62
N PHE A 173 3.81 9.05 -13.29
CA PHE A 173 3.56 7.63 -13.51
C PHE A 173 3.41 6.92 -12.16
N ASP A 174 2.50 5.97 -12.10
CA ASP A 174 2.34 5.08 -10.95
C ASP A 174 2.75 3.63 -11.31
N THR A 175 2.49 2.69 -10.41
CA THR A 175 2.68 1.26 -10.68
C THR A 175 1.91 0.78 -11.93
N GLU A 176 0.75 1.37 -12.24
CA GLU A 176 -0.03 1.07 -13.46
C GLU A 176 0.40 1.88 -14.70
N LEU A 177 1.46 2.69 -14.61
CA LEU A 177 1.92 3.69 -15.58
C LEU A 177 0.94 4.85 -15.77
N ILE A 178 -0.35 4.59 -15.92
CA ILE A 178 -1.37 5.57 -16.31
C ILE A 178 -2.28 6.03 -15.17
N GLY A 179 -2.21 5.42 -13.98
CA GLY A 179 -3.17 5.63 -12.89
C GLY A 179 -3.18 7.03 -12.28
N GLU A 180 -2.11 7.80 -12.48
CA GLU A 180 -2.01 9.22 -12.09
C GLU A 180 -2.48 10.21 -13.19
N GLY A 181 -3.10 9.70 -14.26
CA GLY A 181 -3.65 10.53 -15.33
C GLY A 181 -2.60 11.00 -16.34
N ALA A 182 -1.59 10.17 -16.60
CA ALA A 182 -0.55 10.43 -17.59
C ALA A 182 -1.15 10.72 -18.97
N ILE A 183 -2.15 9.95 -19.41
CA ILE A 183 -2.78 10.07 -20.74
C ILE A 183 -3.31 11.49 -20.99
N ALA A 184 -4.19 12.00 -20.12
CA ALA A 184 -4.73 13.35 -20.25
C ALA A 184 -3.65 14.43 -20.14
N THR A 185 -2.65 14.22 -19.28
CA THR A 185 -1.53 15.15 -19.09
C THR A 185 -0.72 15.33 -20.38
N PHE A 186 -0.30 14.23 -21.02
CA PHE A 186 0.44 14.28 -22.28
C PHE A 186 -0.41 14.83 -23.43
N ASN A 187 -1.66 14.37 -23.58
CA ASN A 187 -2.57 14.84 -24.62
C ASN A 187 -2.82 16.35 -24.53
N HIS A 188 -3.06 16.87 -23.31
CA HIS A 188 -3.21 18.30 -23.09
C HIS A 188 -1.93 19.08 -23.38
N ALA A 189 -0.78 18.61 -22.88
CA ALA A 189 0.50 19.28 -23.08
C ALA A 189 0.83 19.45 -24.56
N HIS A 190 0.71 18.38 -25.37
CA HIS A 190 0.93 18.45 -26.82
C HIS A 190 -0.02 19.43 -27.51
N LYS A 191 -1.29 19.41 -27.13
CA LYS A 191 -2.29 20.28 -27.74
C LYS A 191 -2.11 21.75 -27.37
N HIS A 192 -1.73 22.08 -26.14
CA HIS A 192 -1.82 23.44 -25.60
C HIS A 192 -0.47 24.07 -25.21
N LEU A 193 0.53 23.28 -24.83
CA LEU A 193 1.73 23.76 -24.16
C LEU A 193 3.04 23.50 -24.93
N LEU A 194 3.05 22.53 -25.86
CA LEU A 194 4.27 22.11 -26.56
C LEU A 194 4.31 22.52 -28.03
N GLU A 195 5.53 22.69 -28.55
CA GLU A 195 5.83 22.81 -29.98
C GLU A 195 5.64 21.46 -30.69
N LYS A 196 5.38 21.49 -32.00
CA LYS A 196 5.06 20.30 -32.79
C LYS A 196 6.22 19.29 -32.88
N ASP A 197 7.46 19.76 -32.85
CA ASP A 197 8.69 18.96 -32.94
C ASP A 197 9.45 18.91 -31.60
N CYS A 198 8.71 18.99 -30.48
CA CYS A 198 9.30 18.91 -29.15
C CYS A 198 9.95 17.53 -28.88
N LEU A 199 10.91 17.53 -27.95
CA LEU A 199 11.48 16.32 -27.36
C LEU A 199 10.83 16.06 -26.00
N VAL A 200 10.58 14.80 -25.67
CA VAL A 200 9.88 14.43 -24.44
C VAL A 200 10.70 13.42 -23.65
N VAL A 201 10.84 13.66 -22.35
CA VAL A 201 11.50 12.76 -21.38
C VAL A 201 10.47 12.36 -20.31
N PRO A 202 10.05 11.09 -20.26
CA PRO A 202 10.39 9.99 -21.17
C PRO A 202 9.73 10.12 -22.55
N THR A 203 10.30 9.49 -23.59
CA THR A 203 9.78 9.54 -24.97
C THR A 203 8.66 8.52 -25.21
N SER A 204 8.76 7.34 -24.61
CA SER A 204 7.73 6.29 -24.70
C SER A 204 7.72 5.42 -23.46
N GLY A 205 6.58 4.77 -23.22
CA GLY A 205 6.39 3.77 -22.18
C GLY A 205 5.87 2.46 -22.77
N THR A 206 6.39 1.33 -22.29
CA THR A 206 5.92 0.00 -22.69
C THR A 206 5.43 -0.75 -21.46
N VAL A 207 4.18 -1.22 -21.48
CA VAL A 207 3.62 -2.09 -20.44
C VAL A 207 3.83 -3.55 -20.88
N TYR A 208 4.33 -4.35 -19.94
CA TYR A 208 4.58 -5.78 -20.12
C TYR A 208 3.60 -6.60 -19.31
N ALA A 209 3.23 -7.76 -19.85
CA ALA A 209 2.41 -8.76 -19.17
C ALA A 209 3.09 -10.14 -19.22
N GLN A 210 3.15 -10.83 -18.08
CA GLN A 210 3.60 -12.22 -17.98
C GLN A 210 2.47 -13.07 -17.41
N VAL A 211 2.04 -14.08 -18.17
CA VAL A 211 0.96 -14.97 -17.74
C VAL A 211 1.54 -16.15 -16.98
N VAL A 212 1.06 -16.38 -15.76
CA VAL A 212 1.56 -17.43 -14.86
C VAL A 212 0.44 -18.26 -14.24
N GLU A 213 0.80 -19.47 -13.85
CA GLU A 213 0.10 -20.25 -12.83
C GLU A 213 0.77 -19.93 -11.48
N SER A 214 -0.02 -19.59 -10.46
CA SER A 214 0.55 -19.38 -9.12
C SER A 214 -0.50 -19.55 -8.03
N ALA A 215 -0.39 -20.69 -7.32
CA ALA A 215 -1.20 -20.94 -6.14
C ALA A 215 -0.95 -19.91 -5.03
N VAL A 216 0.28 -19.40 -4.90
CA VAL A 216 0.63 -18.35 -3.93
C VAL A 216 -0.19 -17.09 -4.23
N MET A 217 -0.19 -16.64 -5.49
CA MET A 217 -0.92 -15.43 -5.88
C MET A 217 -2.44 -15.61 -5.81
N GLN A 218 -2.96 -16.80 -6.16
CA GLN A 218 -4.39 -17.09 -6.09
C GLN A 218 -4.94 -17.04 -4.67
N ARG A 219 -4.13 -17.30 -3.64
CA ARG A 219 -4.59 -17.20 -2.23
C ARG A 219 -5.03 -15.80 -1.83
N TRP A 220 -4.53 -14.74 -2.49
CA TRP A 220 -5.00 -13.38 -2.26
C TRP A 220 -6.26 -13.01 -3.07
N ASN A 221 -6.73 -13.90 -3.94
CA ASN A 221 -7.91 -13.65 -4.80
C ASN A 221 -9.03 -14.65 -4.58
N ARG A 222 -8.78 -15.95 -4.75
CA ARG A 222 -9.82 -16.97 -4.65
C ARG A 222 -9.83 -17.54 -3.24
N LEU A 223 -11.00 -17.64 -2.63
CA LEU A 223 -11.18 -18.33 -1.37
C LEU A 223 -11.17 -19.85 -1.63
N ASP A 224 -10.40 -20.61 -0.85
CA ASP A 224 -10.36 -22.07 -0.92
C ASP A 224 -11.37 -22.69 0.06
N PRO A 225 -11.95 -23.87 -0.26
CA PRO A 225 -12.74 -24.64 0.70
C PRO A 225 -11.95 -24.93 2.00
N TRP A 226 -12.67 -25.06 3.13
CA TRP A 226 -12.04 -25.36 4.42
C TRP A 226 -12.67 -26.60 5.07
N GLY A 227 -11.97 -27.73 4.97
CA GLY A 227 -12.47 -29.01 5.46
C GLY A 227 -13.77 -29.39 4.75
N ALA A 228 -14.87 -29.53 5.51
CA ALA A 228 -16.19 -29.84 4.96
C ALA A 228 -16.96 -28.60 4.44
N LEU A 229 -16.47 -27.38 4.72
CA LEU A 229 -17.08 -26.15 4.24
C LEU A 229 -16.76 -25.93 2.77
N LYS A 230 -17.82 -25.91 1.96
CA LYS A 230 -17.80 -25.60 0.54
C LYS A 230 -18.01 -24.09 0.33
N LEU A 231 -17.48 -23.59 -0.77
CA LEU A 231 -17.71 -22.23 -1.23
C LEU A 231 -19.10 -22.11 -1.86
N SER A 232 -19.65 -20.90 -1.85
CA SER A 232 -20.82 -20.60 -2.66
C SER A 232 -20.44 -20.52 -4.15
N GLY A 233 -21.41 -20.78 -5.04
CA GLY A 233 -21.19 -20.70 -6.48
C GLY A 233 -20.70 -19.31 -6.92
N ALA A 234 -21.25 -18.25 -6.32
CA ALA A 234 -20.84 -16.87 -6.59
C ALA A 234 -19.38 -16.62 -6.20
N VAL A 235 -18.96 -17.02 -4.99
CA VAL A 235 -17.58 -16.84 -4.54
C VAL A 235 -16.58 -17.66 -5.37
N ALA A 236 -16.94 -18.89 -5.72
CA ALA A 236 -16.06 -19.79 -6.47
C ALA A 236 -15.78 -19.29 -7.91
N MET A 237 -16.77 -18.64 -8.54
CA MET A 237 -16.67 -18.19 -9.94
C MET A 237 -16.30 -16.72 -10.11
N CYS A 238 -16.31 -15.93 -9.03
CA CYS A 238 -16.02 -14.51 -9.09
C CYS A 238 -14.61 -14.25 -9.67
N PRO A 239 -14.45 -13.23 -10.54
CA PRO A 239 -13.14 -12.88 -11.10
C PRO A 239 -12.20 -12.23 -10.07
N GLY A 240 -12.74 -11.54 -9.06
CA GLY A 240 -11.95 -10.82 -8.06
C GLY A 240 -12.29 -9.33 -7.98
N ALA A 241 -11.50 -8.60 -7.19
CA ALA A 241 -11.56 -7.13 -7.16
C ALA A 241 -10.97 -6.54 -8.45
N ALA A 242 -11.56 -5.43 -8.92
CA ALA A 242 -11.08 -4.70 -10.08
C ALA A 242 -9.95 -3.70 -9.75
N ALA A 243 -9.65 -3.51 -8.46
CA ALA A 243 -8.52 -2.72 -7.98
C ALA A 243 -7.21 -3.47 -8.24
N VAL A 244 -6.14 -2.73 -8.53
CA VAL A 244 -4.80 -3.28 -8.74
C VAL A 244 -4.31 -4.08 -7.52
N HIS A 245 -3.42 -5.05 -7.77
CA HIS A 245 -2.57 -5.65 -6.74
C HIS A 245 -1.17 -5.11 -6.93
N ASP A 246 -0.88 -3.94 -6.40
CA ASP A 246 0.48 -3.46 -6.27
C ASP A 246 1.21 -4.29 -5.20
N LEU A 247 2.37 -4.82 -5.55
CA LEU A 247 3.23 -5.57 -4.64
C LEU A 247 4.67 -5.65 -5.16
N GLN A 248 5.62 -5.86 -4.26
CA GLN A 248 7.02 -6.11 -4.59
C GLN A 248 7.15 -7.53 -5.17
N LEU A 249 6.79 -7.73 -6.45
CA LEU A 249 6.88 -9.04 -7.12
C LEU A 249 8.28 -9.65 -7.00
N SER A 250 9.31 -8.82 -6.91
CA SER A 250 10.69 -9.25 -6.69
C SER A 250 10.92 -10.05 -5.39
N GLN A 251 9.99 -10.03 -4.43
CA GLN A 251 10.04 -10.88 -3.23
C GLN A 251 9.50 -12.30 -3.47
N LEU A 252 8.87 -12.57 -4.62
CA LEU A 252 8.49 -13.92 -5.02
C LEU A 252 9.71 -14.73 -5.47
N LYS A 253 9.67 -16.03 -5.20
CA LYS A 253 10.64 -16.99 -5.72
C LYS A 253 10.16 -17.53 -7.06
N LEU A 254 11.09 -17.94 -7.92
CA LEU A 254 10.75 -18.64 -9.16
C LEU A 254 9.99 -19.96 -8.92
N SER A 255 10.07 -20.54 -7.72
CA SER A 255 9.29 -21.71 -7.33
C SER A 255 7.82 -21.39 -7.01
N ASP A 256 7.47 -20.12 -6.82
CA ASP A 256 6.12 -19.70 -6.40
C ASP A 256 5.16 -19.56 -7.59
N PHE A 257 5.68 -19.67 -8.82
CA PHE A 257 4.90 -19.58 -10.04
C PHE A 257 5.49 -20.41 -11.19
N ASN A 258 4.63 -20.83 -12.11
CA ASN A 258 5.00 -21.48 -13.37
C ASN A 258 4.65 -20.55 -14.53
N THR A 259 5.63 -20.23 -15.38
CA THR A 259 5.44 -19.28 -16.49
C THR A 259 4.71 -19.95 -17.64
N ILE A 260 3.50 -19.47 -17.95
CA ILE A 260 2.70 -19.93 -19.10
C ILE A 260 3.07 -19.12 -20.35
N ALA A 261 3.22 -17.81 -20.20
CA ALA A 261 3.71 -16.90 -21.23
C ALA A 261 4.88 -16.08 -20.67
N PRO A 262 6.05 -16.07 -21.32
CA PRO A 262 7.12 -15.15 -20.93
C PRO A 262 6.66 -13.69 -21.13
N PRO A 263 7.33 -12.71 -20.52
CA PRO A 263 6.92 -11.30 -20.60
C PRO A 263 6.68 -10.85 -22.05
N GLN A 264 5.50 -10.29 -22.31
CA GLN A 264 5.08 -9.76 -23.61
C GLN A 264 4.81 -8.26 -23.50
N PRO A 265 5.25 -7.43 -24.46
CA PRO A 265 4.79 -6.05 -24.56
C PRO A 265 3.32 -6.03 -24.98
N VAL A 266 2.45 -5.44 -24.17
CA VAL A 266 1.00 -5.41 -24.40
C VAL A 266 0.47 -4.05 -24.82
N PHE A 267 1.10 -2.97 -24.34
CA PHE A 267 0.83 -1.59 -24.75
C PHE A 267 2.13 -0.83 -24.95
N SER A 268 2.14 0.07 -25.93
CA SER A 268 3.20 1.05 -26.15
C SER A 268 2.59 2.44 -26.26
N PHE A 269 2.94 3.30 -25.31
CA PHE A 269 2.50 4.67 -25.23
C PHE A 269 3.56 5.58 -25.85
N ASP A 270 3.20 6.27 -26.93
CA ASP A 270 4.05 7.29 -27.55
C ASP A 270 3.80 8.66 -26.90
N PHE A 271 4.73 9.08 -26.04
CA PHE A 271 4.66 10.37 -25.37
C PHE A 271 5.21 11.51 -26.22
N SER A 272 5.78 11.24 -27.40
CA SER A 272 6.37 12.26 -28.28
C SER A 272 5.34 13.12 -29.04
N GLY A 273 4.07 12.75 -29.01
CA GLY A 273 2.98 13.53 -29.63
C GLY A 273 2.81 13.32 -31.13
N ARG A 274 3.42 12.28 -31.72
CA ARG A 274 3.17 11.90 -33.13
C ARG A 274 1.72 11.47 -33.36
N SER A 275 1.10 10.88 -32.35
CA SER A 275 -0.32 10.57 -32.27
C SER A 275 -0.87 10.90 -30.89
N SER A 276 -2.17 11.23 -30.82
CA SER A 276 -2.86 11.32 -29.52
C SER A 276 -2.88 9.94 -28.87
N ILE A 277 -2.69 9.92 -27.55
CA ILE A 277 -2.81 8.69 -26.76
C ILE A 277 -4.31 8.41 -26.56
N PRO A 278 -4.82 7.21 -26.89
CA PRO A 278 -6.23 6.88 -26.67
C PRO A 278 -6.56 6.82 -25.17
N GLU A 279 -7.75 7.28 -24.79
CA GLU A 279 -8.28 7.18 -23.42
C GLU A 279 -8.91 5.80 -23.13
N ASP A 280 -9.28 5.05 -24.16
CA ASP A 280 -9.78 3.67 -24.07
C ASP A 280 -9.19 2.90 -25.26
N ASP A 281 -8.50 1.80 -24.97
CA ASP A 281 -7.92 0.95 -26.00
C ASP A 281 -7.90 -0.53 -25.58
N SER A 282 -7.77 -1.40 -26.58
CA SER A 282 -7.61 -2.83 -26.39
C SER A 282 -6.66 -3.44 -27.42
N SER A 283 -5.65 -4.14 -26.91
CA SER A 283 -4.65 -4.86 -27.70
C SER A 283 -4.83 -6.36 -27.51
N THR A 284 -4.66 -7.13 -28.59
CA THR A 284 -4.66 -8.61 -28.52
C THR A 284 -3.35 -9.13 -29.05
N ILE A 285 -2.61 -9.83 -28.19
CA ILE A 285 -1.38 -10.53 -28.58
C ILE A 285 -1.64 -12.04 -28.60
N THR A 286 -1.10 -12.71 -29.60
CA THR A 286 -1.16 -14.18 -29.71
C THR A 286 0.22 -14.76 -29.44
N PHE A 287 0.28 -15.76 -28.55
CA PHE A 287 1.52 -16.43 -28.18
C PHE A 287 1.32 -17.93 -28.05
N THR A 288 2.43 -18.66 -28.00
CA THR A 288 2.45 -20.10 -27.75
C THR A 288 2.84 -20.34 -26.29
N ALA A 289 2.02 -21.11 -25.57
CA ALA A 289 2.30 -21.44 -24.17
C ALA A 289 3.62 -22.20 -24.04
N VAL A 290 4.51 -21.72 -23.16
CA VAL A 290 5.85 -22.30 -22.96
C VAL A 290 5.84 -23.46 -21.96
N ALA A 291 4.77 -23.57 -21.16
CA ALA A 291 4.56 -24.65 -20.21
C ALA A 291 3.08 -25.09 -20.20
N SER A 292 2.83 -26.32 -19.74
CA SER A 292 1.48 -26.78 -19.39
C SER A 292 1.15 -26.33 -17.97
N GLY A 293 -0.12 -26.07 -17.70
CA GLY A 293 -0.57 -25.59 -16.38
C GLY A 293 -1.95 -24.94 -16.41
N SER A 294 -2.21 -24.06 -15.46
CA SER A 294 -3.44 -23.28 -15.31
C SER A 294 -3.11 -21.78 -15.40
N ALA A 295 -3.45 -21.14 -16.51
CA ALA A 295 -3.25 -19.70 -16.67
C ALA A 295 -4.23 -18.93 -15.77
N GLU A 296 -3.68 -18.16 -14.85
CA GLU A 296 -4.40 -17.72 -13.65
C GLU A 296 -4.16 -16.26 -13.31
N VAL A 297 -2.91 -15.82 -13.42
CA VAL A 297 -2.45 -14.49 -12.98
C VAL A 297 -1.67 -13.86 -14.12
N VAL A 298 -1.79 -12.54 -14.24
CA VAL A 298 -0.99 -11.71 -15.13
C VAL A 298 -0.14 -10.80 -14.26
N PHE A 299 1.17 -11.03 -14.23
CA PHE A 299 2.11 -10.06 -13.70
C PHE A 299 2.28 -8.93 -14.70
N MET A 300 2.30 -7.69 -14.21
CA MET A 300 2.39 -6.49 -15.01
C MET A 300 3.47 -5.56 -14.44
N TRP A 301 4.22 -4.95 -15.33
CA TRP A 301 5.14 -3.85 -15.04
C TRP A 301 5.36 -3.03 -16.32
N TRP A 302 6.13 -1.97 -16.23
CA TRP A 302 6.45 -1.14 -17.38
C TRP A 302 7.95 -0.78 -17.47
N SER A 303 8.34 -0.27 -18.64
CA SER A 303 9.62 0.42 -18.85
C SER A 303 9.40 1.71 -19.61
N LEU A 304 10.33 2.66 -19.42
CA LEU A 304 10.37 3.93 -20.13
C LEU A 304 11.62 3.99 -21.01
N ASP A 305 11.42 4.35 -22.27
CA ASP A 305 12.49 4.84 -23.11
C ASP A 305 12.65 6.33 -22.82
N MET A 306 13.73 6.69 -22.13
CA MET A 306 13.93 8.04 -21.65
C MET A 306 14.39 9.00 -22.76
N ASP A 307 14.92 8.47 -23.86
CA ASP A 307 15.35 9.22 -25.04
C ASP A 307 14.82 8.64 -26.36
N PRO A 308 14.71 9.43 -27.44
CA PRO A 308 14.15 8.96 -28.72
C PRO A 308 14.91 7.81 -29.39
N GLN A 309 16.14 7.53 -28.95
CA GLN A 309 16.93 6.42 -29.45
C GLN A 309 16.75 5.12 -28.63
N GLY A 310 16.02 5.15 -27.52
CA GLY A 310 15.86 3.99 -26.62
C GLY A 310 17.16 3.52 -25.99
N SER A 311 18.14 4.42 -25.85
CA SER A 311 19.47 4.08 -25.34
C SER A 311 19.59 4.29 -23.83
N VAL A 312 18.64 5.02 -23.23
CA VAL A 312 18.47 5.14 -21.78
C VAL A 312 17.12 4.55 -21.42
N VAL A 313 17.14 3.35 -20.83
CA VAL A 313 15.92 2.65 -20.38
C VAL A 313 15.86 2.64 -18.86
N LEU A 314 14.69 2.97 -18.33
CA LEU A 314 14.30 2.77 -16.93
C LEU A 314 13.24 1.66 -16.90
N SER A 315 13.46 0.61 -16.11
CA SER A 315 12.55 -0.53 -16.05
C SER A 315 12.08 -0.77 -14.62
N CYS A 316 10.79 -1.09 -14.48
CA CYS A 316 10.18 -1.57 -13.23
C CYS A 316 10.02 -3.09 -13.25
N ALA A 317 10.73 -3.81 -14.12
CA ALA A 317 10.63 -5.26 -14.22
C ALA A 317 11.12 -5.94 -12.94
N PRO A 318 10.48 -7.05 -12.52
CA PRO A 318 10.97 -7.84 -11.39
C PRO A 318 12.32 -8.48 -11.72
N TRP A 319 13.08 -8.90 -10.70
CA TRP A 319 14.48 -9.31 -10.89
C TRP A 319 14.70 -10.42 -11.94
N TRP A 320 13.73 -11.31 -12.17
CA TRP A 320 13.84 -12.37 -13.18
C TRP A 320 13.62 -11.90 -14.63
N ALA A 321 13.07 -10.70 -14.82
CA ALA A 321 12.81 -10.08 -16.11
C ALA A 321 13.55 -8.74 -16.29
N HIS A 322 14.29 -8.29 -15.27
CA HIS A 322 14.97 -7.00 -15.29
C HIS A 322 16.16 -7.01 -16.28
N PRO A 323 16.34 -5.94 -17.07
CA PRO A 323 17.40 -5.88 -18.09
C PRO A 323 18.83 -5.80 -17.52
N ALA A 324 18.99 -5.46 -16.23
CA ALA A 324 20.29 -5.45 -15.55
C ALA A 324 20.70 -6.85 -15.02
N HIS A 325 22.00 -7.18 -15.11
CA HIS A 325 22.54 -8.51 -14.79
C HIS A 325 23.75 -8.45 -13.82
N PRO A 326 23.99 -9.51 -13.00
CA PRO A 326 23.21 -10.74 -12.91
C PRO A 326 21.90 -10.55 -12.11
N PRO A 327 20.83 -11.30 -12.45
CA PRO A 327 19.53 -11.14 -11.82
C PRO A 327 19.45 -11.86 -10.47
N GLY A 328 19.04 -11.14 -9.43
CA GLY A 328 18.70 -11.64 -8.10
C GLY A 328 17.81 -10.62 -7.38
N PRO A 329 17.10 -11.01 -6.32
CA PRO A 329 16.19 -10.10 -5.61
C PRO A 329 16.90 -8.85 -5.06
N ASP A 330 18.19 -8.97 -4.74
CA ASP A 330 19.03 -7.88 -4.22
C ASP A 330 19.85 -7.17 -5.31
N SER A 331 19.69 -7.55 -6.58
CA SER A 331 20.51 -7.05 -7.70
C SER A 331 19.86 -5.90 -8.47
N ILE A 332 18.59 -5.61 -8.21
CA ILE A 332 17.84 -4.55 -8.89
C ILE A 332 17.69 -3.33 -7.99
N PRO A 333 17.60 -2.12 -8.55
CA PRO A 333 17.35 -0.93 -7.75
C PRO A 333 15.99 -1.00 -7.06
N TRP A 334 15.99 -0.92 -5.73
CA TRP A 334 14.76 -0.89 -4.95
C TRP A 334 14.08 0.48 -4.99
N ARG A 335 12.75 0.45 -5.03
CA ARG A 335 11.85 1.61 -4.90
C ARG A 335 10.48 1.14 -4.39
N ASP A 336 9.67 2.03 -3.85
CA ASP A 336 8.33 1.71 -3.33
C ASP A 336 7.21 2.51 -4.01
N HIS A 337 7.49 3.74 -4.44
CA HIS A 337 6.56 4.54 -5.25
C HIS A 337 6.17 3.88 -6.58
N TRP A 338 7.05 3.04 -7.14
CA TRP A 338 6.76 2.18 -8.28
C TRP A 338 7.05 0.72 -7.94
N MET A 339 6.05 -0.12 -8.13
CA MET A 339 6.17 -1.55 -7.88
C MET A 339 5.91 -2.32 -9.17
N GLN A 340 5.48 -3.55 -9.01
CA GLN A 340 4.84 -4.31 -10.08
C GLN A 340 3.40 -4.58 -9.66
N ALA A 341 2.60 -5.10 -10.59
CA ALA A 341 1.21 -5.43 -10.33
C ALA A 341 0.89 -6.88 -10.66
N ALA A 342 -0.12 -7.43 -9.97
CA ALA A 342 -0.75 -8.70 -10.34
C ALA A 342 -2.24 -8.55 -10.60
N TYR A 343 -2.68 -8.98 -11.78
CA TYR A 343 -4.08 -9.08 -12.17
C TYR A 343 -4.50 -10.54 -12.22
N TYR A 344 -5.77 -10.81 -11.94
CA TYR A 344 -6.31 -12.17 -11.97
C TYR A 344 -7.19 -12.35 -13.18
N LEU A 345 -6.98 -13.47 -13.89
CA LEU A 345 -7.87 -13.83 -14.99
C LEU A 345 -9.25 -14.20 -14.43
N PRO A 346 -10.35 -13.85 -15.13
CA PRO A 346 -11.69 -14.07 -14.62
C PRO A 346 -12.00 -15.51 -14.24
N ALA A 347 -11.44 -16.45 -15.00
CA ALA A 347 -11.46 -17.86 -14.68
C ALA A 347 -10.09 -18.48 -15.02
N PRO A 348 -9.58 -19.43 -14.20
CA PRO A 348 -8.40 -20.21 -14.54
C PRO A 348 -8.63 -20.92 -15.87
N LEU A 349 -7.62 -20.88 -16.76
CA LEU A 349 -7.67 -21.54 -18.06
C LEU A 349 -6.63 -22.66 -18.08
N PRO A 350 -7.05 -23.95 -18.15
CA PRO A 350 -6.11 -25.04 -18.37
C PRO A 350 -5.43 -24.92 -19.73
N VAL A 351 -4.10 -25.02 -19.74
CA VAL A 351 -3.25 -24.80 -20.90
C VAL A 351 -2.30 -25.98 -21.07
N ARG A 352 -2.07 -26.39 -22.32
CA ARG A 352 -1.01 -27.32 -22.69
C ARG A 352 0.17 -26.56 -23.30
N GLN A 353 1.39 -26.99 -23.00
CA GLN A 353 2.59 -26.50 -23.69
C GLN A 353 2.40 -26.64 -25.20
N GLY A 354 2.76 -25.59 -25.95
CA GLY A 354 2.55 -25.53 -27.39
C GLY A 354 1.15 -25.08 -27.83
N GLN A 355 0.19 -24.92 -26.91
CA GLN A 355 -1.13 -24.38 -27.23
C GLN A 355 -1.02 -22.89 -27.59
N GLN A 356 -1.76 -22.49 -28.61
CA GLN A 356 -1.87 -21.09 -29.01
C GLN A 356 -2.96 -20.39 -28.18
N LEU A 357 -2.60 -19.23 -27.63
CA LEU A 357 -3.46 -18.43 -26.76
C LEU A 357 -3.44 -16.97 -27.21
N SER A 358 -4.50 -16.24 -26.88
CA SER A 358 -4.60 -14.81 -27.12
C SER A 358 -4.85 -14.08 -25.80
N LEU A 359 -3.93 -13.19 -25.41
CA LEU A 359 -4.08 -12.27 -24.28
C LEU A 359 -4.67 -10.97 -24.81
N ILE A 360 -5.88 -10.66 -24.35
CA ILE A 360 -6.57 -9.40 -24.59
C ILE A 360 -6.25 -8.51 -23.41
N SER A 361 -5.51 -7.43 -23.68
CA SER A 361 -5.16 -6.40 -22.72
C SER A 361 -5.98 -5.17 -23.04
N SER A 362 -6.57 -4.54 -22.03
CA SER A 362 -7.44 -3.37 -22.20
C SER A 362 -7.10 -2.33 -21.14
N HIS A 363 -7.31 -1.07 -21.47
CA HIS A 363 -7.24 0.02 -20.50
C HIS A 363 -8.32 1.07 -20.76
N ASP A 364 -8.72 1.74 -19.68
CA ASP A 364 -9.39 3.05 -19.73
C ASP A 364 -8.33 4.15 -19.44
N GLU A 365 -8.76 5.34 -19.04
CA GLU A 365 -7.84 6.46 -18.79
C GLU A 365 -6.89 6.19 -17.61
N PHE A 366 -7.28 5.33 -16.67
CA PHE A 366 -6.60 5.15 -15.38
C PHE A 366 -6.29 3.69 -15.00
N SER A 367 -6.94 2.71 -15.62
CA SER A 367 -6.92 1.32 -15.16
C SER A 367 -6.64 0.33 -16.28
N LEU A 368 -5.92 -0.74 -15.95
CA LEU A 368 -5.67 -1.88 -16.83
C LEU A 368 -6.53 -3.10 -16.45
N TRP A 369 -6.84 -3.96 -17.42
CA TRP A 369 -7.38 -5.30 -17.18
C TRP A 369 -7.05 -6.28 -18.30
N PHE A 370 -7.14 -7.58 -17.98
CA PHE A 370 -6.67 -8.65 -18.85
C PHE A 370 -7.69 -9.78 -18.98
N ASN A 371 -7.80 -10.33 -20.19
CA ASN A 371 -8.58 -11.51 -20.52
C ASN A 371 -7.75 -12.48 -21.35
N LEU A 372 -7.99 -13.78 -21.20
CA LEU A 372 -7.28 -14.83 -21.94
C LEU A 372 -8.27 -15.77 -22.64
N THR A 373 -7.98 -16.08 -23.91
CA THR A 373 -8.76 -17.02 -24.73
C THR A 373 -7.87 -18.03 -25.44
N SER A 374 -8.41 -19.23 -25.69
CA SER A 374 -7.84 -20.20 -26.62
C SER A 374 -8.28 -19.84 -28.04
N THR A 375 -7.41 -19.99 -29.04
CA THR A 375 -7.77 -19.66 -30.44
C THR A 375 -8.85 -20.55 -31.04
N SER A 376 -9.15 -21.69 -30.40
CA SER A 376 -10.27 -22.58 -30.71
C SER A 376 -11.65 -22.03 -30.30
N ASP A 377 -11.69 -21.08 -29.37
CA ASP A 377 -12.93 -20.46 -28.91
C ASP A 377 -13.20 -19.21 -29.74
N SER A 378 -14.35 -19.14 -30.41
CA SER A 378 -14.81 -17.90 -31.05
C SER A 378 -14.74 -16.75 -30.03
N PRO A 379 -14.29 -15.53 -30.41
CA PRO A 379 -14.05 -14.43 -29.48
C PRO A 379 -15.37 -13.94 -28.86
N LYS A 380 -15.83 -14.63 -27.81
CA LYS A 380 -17.03 -14.31 -27.04
C LYS A 380 -16.72 -13.93 -25.59
N ARG A 381 -15.45 -13.91 -25.17
CA ARG A 381 -15.05 -13.26 -23.91
C ARG A 381 -14.91 -11.76 -24.17
N SER A 382 -15.83 -11.03 -23.57
CA SER A 382 -16.00 -9.58 -23.62
C SER A 382 -14.74 -8.84 -23.20
N SER A 383 -14.38 -7.76 -23.91
CA SER A 383 -13.34 -6.77 -23.51
C SER A 383 -13.72 -5.98 -22.25
N LYS A 384 -14.88 -6.26 -21.65
CA LYS A 384 -15.33 -5.60 -20.41
C LYS A 384 -14.39 -5.93 -19.25
N ARG A 385 -14.12 -4.91 -18.45
CA ARG A 385 -13.42 -5.01 -17.18
C ARG A 385 -14.12 -6.03 -16.27
N PRO A 386 -13.41 -7.06 -15.76
CA PRO A 386 -14.00 -8.00 -14.82
C PRO A 386 -14.26 -7.31 -13.48
N LEU A 387 -15.47 -7.46 -12.96
CA LEU A 387 -15.90 -6.86 -11.70
C LEU A 387 -16.36 -7.96 -10.74
N CYS A 388 -16.20 -7.72 -9.44
CA CYS A 388 -16.71 -8.60 -8.40
C CYS A 388 -18.25 -8.66 -8.45
N ASP A 389 -18.78 -9.88 -8.36
CA ASP A 389 -20.22 -10.16 -8.27
C ASP A 389 -20.60 -11.03 -7.06
N CYS A 390 -19.65 -11.31 -6.15
CA CYS A 390 -19.86 -12.20 -5.01
C CYS A 390 -19.84 -11.52 -3.64
N MET A 391 -19.68 -10.19 -3.60
CA MET A 391 -19.52 -9.34 -2.40
C MET A 391 -18.29 -9.61 -1.53
N LEU A 392 -17.65 -10.79 -1.63
CA LEU A 392 -16.41 -11.10 -0.89
C LEU A 392 -15.29 -10.11 -1.24
N HIS A 393 -15.01 -9.87 -2.52
CA HIS A 393 -13.91 -8.96 -2.91
C HIS A 393 -14.24 -7.47 -2.78
N VAL A 394 -15.50 -7.15 -2.50
CA VAL A 394 -15.93 -5.79 -2.12
C VAL A 394 -15.67 -5.55 -0.63
N THR A 395 -15.75 -6.60 0.18
CA THR A 395 -15.70 -6.51 1.66
C THR A 395 -14.37 -6.96 2.26
N CYS A 396 -13.68 -7.90 1.64
CA CYS A 396 -12.38 -8.39 2.07
C CYS A 396 -11.26 -7.76 1.26
N SER A 397 -10.25 -7.22 1.94
CA SER A 397 -8.97 -6.92 1.31
C SER A 397 -8.29 -8.20 0.80
N ARG A 398 -7.33 -8.03 -0.12
CA ARG A 398 -6.47 -9.12 -0.62
C ARG A 398 -5.79 -9.86 0.54
N THR A 399 -5.24 -9.13 1.50
CA THR A 399 -4.63 -9.67 2.72
C THR A 399 -5.62 -10.50 3.54
N ARG A 400 -6.87 -10.06 3.67
CA ARG A 400 -7.93 -10.82 4.34
C ARG A 400 -8.29 -12.11 3.61
N VAL A 401 -8.42 -12.09 2.28
CA VAL A 401 -8.64 -13.33 1.51
C VAL A 401 -7.46 -14.28 1.70
N GLY A 402 -6.23 -13.76 1.69
CA GLY A 402 -5.02 -14.50 2.02
C GLY A 402 -5.03 -15.13 3.41
N MET A 403 -5.36 -14.36 4.46
CA MET A 403 -5.50 -14.84 5.84
C MET A 403 -6.58 -15.92 5.95
N LEU A 404 -7.67 -15.73 5.21
CA LEU A 404 -8.74 -16.71 5.17
C LEU A 404 -8.24 -17.99 4.53
N ASN A 405 -7.26 -17.99 3.62
CA ASN A 405 -6.70 -19.17 2.93
C ASN A 405 -5.46 -19.80 3.58
N ASP A 406 -4.84 -19.13 4.54
CA ASP A 406 -3.66 -19.68 5.23
C ASP A 406 -3.98 -21.03 5.90
N THR A 407 -3.43 -22.09 5.32
CA THR A 407 -3.66 -23.47 5.79
C THR A 407 -3.07 -23.69 7.18
N SER A 408 -1.92 -23.11 7.51
CA SER A 408 -1.31 -23.26 8.83
C SER A 408 -2.20 -22.65 9.90
N ARG A 409 -2.69 -21.43 9.65
CA ARG A 409 -3.65 -20.74 10.52
C ARG A 409 -4.96 -21.51 10.64
N ARG A 410 -5.56 -21.91 9.52
CA ARG A 410 -6.78 -22.71 9.46
C ARG A 410 -6.68 -24.00 10.27
N ASP A 411 -5.59 -24.73 10.12
CA ASP A 411 -5.39 -26.01 10.80
C ASP A 411 -5.26 -25.83 12.31
N LYS A 412 -4.53 -24.80 12.76
CA LYS A 412 -4.45 -24.43 14.19
C LYS A 412 -5.84 -24.16 14.78
N TYR A 413 -6.63 -23.29 14.14
CA TYR A 413 -7.99 -23.00 14.59
C TYR A 413 -8.87 -24.25 14.57
N ARG A 414 -8.85 -25.01 13.48
CA ARG A 414 -9.66 -26.23 13.34
C ARG A 414 -9.33 -27.25 14.43
N ASN A 415 -8.06 -27.46 14.73
CA ASN A 415 -7.61 -28.43 15.73
C ASN A 415 -8.08 -28.03 17.14
N VAL A 416 -7.96 -26.76 17.51
CA VAL A 416 -8.45 -26.25 18.80
C VAL A 416 -9.98 -26.35 18.87
N LEU A 417 -10.69 -25.92 17.83
CA LEU A 417 -12.15 -26.02 17.77
C LEU A 417 -12.63 -27.48 17.86
N HIS A 418 -11.93 -28.42 17.23
CA HIS A 418 -12.27 -29.85 17.29
C HIS A 418 -12.16 -30.41 18.71
N GLN A 419 -11.27 -29.88 19.55
CA GLN A 419 -11.14 -30.30 20.95
C GLN A 419 -12.24 -29.71 21.84
N LEU A 420 -12.71 -28.50 21.52
CA LEU A 420 -13.68 -27.76 22.35
C LEU A 420 -15.13 -28.06 21.99
N ILE A 421 -15.42 -28.42 20.75
CA ILE A 421 -16.80 -28.54 20.26
C ILE A 421 -17.38 -29.91 20.56
N THR A 422 -18.57 -29.88 21.17
CA THR A 422 -19.42 -31.03 21.48
C THR A 422 -20.85 -30.80 20.96
N PRO A 423 -21.69 -31.85 20.87
CA PRO A 423 -23.12 -31.71 20.53
C PRO A 423 -23.94 -30.83 21.49
N GLN A 424 -23.37 -30.39 22.61
CA GLN A 424 -23.98 -29.48 23.58
C GLN A 424 -23.41 -28.06 23.50
N THR A 425 -22.37 -27.83 22.69
CA THR A 425 -21.70 -26.53 22.59
C THR A 425 -22.59 -25.54 21.85
N VAL A 426 -22.79 -24.36 22.44
CA VAL A 426 -23.49 -23.22 21.85
C VAL A 426 -22.46 -22.12 21.65
N VAL A 427 -22.19 -21.81 20.38
CA VAL A 427 -21.10 -20.94 19.98
C VAL A 427 -21.62 -19.54 19.66
N LEU A 428 -20.94 -18.53 20.17
CA LEU A 428 -20.99 -17.17 19.62
C LEU A 428 -19.73 -16.94 18.79
N SER A 429 -19.88 -16.64 17.51
CA SER A 429 -18.78 -16.29 16.63
C SER A 429 -18.89 -14.82 16.25
N TRP A 430 -17.76 -14.10 16.30
CA TRP A 430 -17.68 -12.71 15.86
C TRP A 430 -16.55 -12.56 14.84
N GLY A 431 -16.77 -11.77 13.81
CA GLY A 431 -15.69 -11.31 12.94
C GLY A 431 -16.15 -11.08 11.52
N ASP A 432 -15.62 -10.03 10.90
CA ASP A 432 -15.99 -9.61 9.56
C ASP A 432 -15.59 -10.69 8.53
N THR A 433 -16.60 -11.35 7.95
CA THR A 433 -16.45 -12.51 7.06
C THR A 433 -15.70 -13.68 7.72
N SER A 434 -15.91 -13.90 9.02
CA SER A 434 -15.24 -15.01 9.72
C SER A 434 -15.86 -16.37 9.41
N LEU A 435 -15.01 -17.36 9.08
CA LEU A 435 -15.45 -18.73 8.82
C LEU A 435 -15.49 -19.62 10.07
N LEU A 436 -15.03 -19.12 11.24
CA LEU A 436 -14.91 -19.93 12.46
C LEU A 436 -16.26 -20.45 12.95
N GLY A 437 -17.32 -19.63 12.91
CA GLY A 437 -18.67 -20.04 13.31
C GLY A 437 -19.22 -21.16 12.43
N LEU A 438 -19.01 -21.06 11.11
CA LEU A 438 -19.42 -22.10 10.16
C LEU A 438 -18.63 -23.38 10.38
N MET A 439 -17.31 -23.27 10.63
CA MET A 439 -16.48 -24.43 10.95
C MET A 439 -16.98 -25.10 12.23
N ALA A 440 -17.34 -24.33 13.25
CA ALA A 440 -17.89 -24.87 14.49
C ALA A 440 -19.19 -25.65 14.27
N ALA A 441 -20.07 -25.16 13.39
CA ALA A 441 -21.29 -25.87 13.01
C ALA A 441 -20.99 -27.22 12.33
N THR A 442 -19.97 -27.27 11.46
CA THR A 442 -19.54 -28.52 10.80
C THR A 442 -18.89 -29.52 11.75
N LEU A 443 -18.22 -29.04 12.81
CA LEU A 443 -17.64 -29.87 13.86
C LEU A 443 -18.68 -30.42 14.85
N GLY A 444 -19.95 -30.04 14.71
CA GLY A 444 -21.04 -30.65 15.47
C GLY A 444 -21.60 -29.79 16.60
N ALA A 445 -21.27 -28.50 16.67
CA ALA A 445 -21.90 -27.58 17.62
C ALA A 445 -23.43 -27.68 17.57
N LYS A 446 -24.07 -27.53 18.73
CA LYS A 446 -25.53 -27.56 18.89
C LYS A 446 -26.20 -26.42 18.14
N GLN A 447 -25.62 -25.23 18.30
CA GLN A 447 -26.11 -23.97 17.76
C GLN A 447 -24.93 -23.00 17.63
N VAL A 448 -24.95 -22.18 16.59
CA VAL A 448 -23.99 -21.10 16.35
C VAL A 448 -24.76 -19.81 16.12
N TYR A 449 -24.45 -18.80 16.92
CA TYR A 449 -24.83 -17.41 16.69
C TYR A 449 -23.63 -16.70 16.08
N HIS A 450 -23.73 -16.24 14.84
CA HIS A 450 -22.65 -15.55 14.14
C HIS A 450 -23.00 -14.07 14.01
N VAL A 451 -22.17 -13.21 14.61
CA VAL A 451 -22.35 -11.77 14.61
C VAL A 451 -21.58 -11.15 13.47
N GLU A 452 -22.31 -10.50 12.57
CA GLU A 452 -21.77 -9.87 11.36
C GLU A 452 -22.43 -8.49 11.20
N GLU A 453 -21.67 -7.44 11.48
CA GLU A 453 -22.18 -6.05 11.50
C GLU A 453 -22.34 -5.47 10.09
N ASN A 454 -21.42 -5.82 9.19
CA ASN A 454 -21.43 -5.33 7.82
C ASN A 454 -22.46 -6.10 6.98
N SER A 455 -23.43 -5.39 6.40
CA SER A 455 -24.52 -6.00 5.63
C SER A 455 -24.05 -6.72 4.36
N LEU A 456 -22.99 -6.24 3.71
CA LEU A 456 -22.44 -6.87 2.50
C LEU A 456 -21.69 -8.15 2.86
N SER A 457 -20.89 -8.13 3.93
CA SER A 457 -20.21 -9.32 4.46
C SER A 457 -21.22 -10.37 4.95
N ARG A 458 -22.33 -9.92 5.53
CA ARG A 458 -23.45 -10.79 5.92
C ARG A 458 -24.02 -11.57 4.74
N GLU A 459 -24.18 -10.94 3.59
CA GLU A 459 -24.67 -11.63 2.37
C GLU A 459 -23.73 -12.78 1.98
N VAL A 460 -22.42 -12.59 2.10
CA VAL A 460 -21.42 -13.65 1.85
C VAL A 460 -21.62 -14.82 2.80
N ILE A 461 -21.71 -14.56 4.10
CA ILE A 461 -21.89 -15.61 5.12
C ILE A 461 -23.25 -16.31 4.99
N GLU A 462 -24.32 -15.58 4.68
CA GLU A 462 -25.65 -16.14 4.41
C GLU A 462 -25.63 -17.10 3.22
N GLY A 463 -24.94 -16.72 2.13
CA GLY A 463 -24.70 -17.58 0.98
C GLY A 463 -23.98 -18.88 1.36
N LEU A 464 -22.90 -18.78 2.14
CA LEU A 464 -22.15 -19.94 2.62
C LEU A 464 -23.00 -20.84 3.53
N VAL A 465 -23.79 -20.27 4.44
CA VAL A 465 -24.69 -21.04 5.33
C VAL A 465 -25.74 -21.79 4.51
N LYS A 466 -26.31 -21.15 3.48
CA LYS A 466 -27.30 -21.76 2.59
C LYS A 466 -26.69 -22.93 1.82
N ASP A 467 -25.56 -22.71 1.15
CA ASP A 467 -24.95 -23.71 0.25
C ASP A 467 -24.35 -24.91 1.02
N ASN A 468 -23.94 -24.69 2.27
CA ASN A 468 -23.50 -25.75 3.19
C ASN A 468 -24.65 -26.39 4.00
N LYS A 469 -25.90 -25.99 3.77
CA LYS A 469 -27.09 -26.51 4.47
C LYS A 469 -27.00 -26.36 6.01
N LEU A 470 -26.43 -25.26 6.49
CA LEU A 470 -26.19 -24.99 7.90
C LEU A 470 -27.29 -24.17 8.59
N LYS A 471 -28.37 -23.81 7.87
CA LYS A 471 -29.45 -22.93 8.37
C LYS A 471 -30.14 -23.42 9.65
N SER A 472 -30.16 -24.73 9.90
CA SER A 472 -30.73 -25.30 11.14
C SER A 472 -29.84 -25.14 12.37
N LYS A 473 -28.55 -24.82 12.18
CA LYS A 473 -27.55 -24.68 13.25
C LYS A 473 -26.98 -23.28 13.37
N VAL A 474 -26.95 -22.50 12.29
CA VAL A 474 -26.32 -21.18 12.25
C VAL A 474 -27.40 -20.11 12.15
N THR A 475 -27.40 -19.18 13.11
CA THR A 475 -28.20 -17.96 13.10
C THR A 475 -27.26 -16.76 12.95
N ILE A 476 -27.41 -16.02 11.88
CA ILE A 476 -26.62 -14.81 11.60
C ILE A 476 -27.38 -13.60 12.11
N LEU A 477 -26.71 -12.70 12.82
CA LEU A 477 -27.31 -11.53 13.45
C LEU A 477 -26.35 -10.35 13.52
N ASP A 478 -26.88 -9.14 13.72
CA ASP A 478 -26.13 -7.97 14.17
C ASP A 478 -26.10 -7.95 15.71
N SER A 479 -25.18 -7.19 16.31
CA SER A 479 -25.09 -7.06 17.77
C SER A 479 -26.37 -6.56 18.43
N THR A 480 -27.22 -5.80 17.73
CA THR A 480 -28.48 -5.28 18.29
C THR A 480 -29.49 -6.38 18.60
N LYS A 481 -29.37 -7.54 17.95
CA LYS A 481 -30.20 -8.73 18.15
C LYS A 481 -29.59 -9.72 19.14
N LEU A 482 -28.44 -9.42 19.73
CA LEU A 482 -27.84 -10.24 20.77
C LEU A 482 -28.55 -9.97 22.10
N ASP A 483 -29.60 -10.73 22.40
CA ASP A 483 -30.38 -10.61 23.63
C ASP A 483 -29.81 -11.46 24.79
N ASP A 484 -30.35 -11.25 26.00
CA ASP A 484 -29.87 -11.93 27.21
C ASP A 484 -30.10 -13.44 27.17
N LYS A 485 -31.10 -13.91 26.41
CA LYS A 485 -31.36 -15.33 26.23
C LYS A 485 -30.25 -15.97 25.40
N ILE A 486 -29.83 -15.32 24.32
CA ILE A 486 -28.69 -15.77 23.51
C ILE A 486 -27.42 -15.73 24.36
N ARG A 487 -27.10 -14.58 25.00
CA ARG A 487 -25.90 -14.42 25.84
C ARG A 487 -25.79 -15.51 26.90
N SER A 488 -26.87 -15.78 27.63
CA SER A 488 -26.90 -16.78 28.70
C SER A 488 -26.83 -18.23 28.19
N SER A 489 -27.14 -18.47 26.90
CA SER A 489 -27.08 -19.81 26.30
C SER A 489 -25.70 -20.19 25.77
N VAL A 490 -24.85 -19.20 25.49
CA VAL A 490 -23.52 -19.38 24.90
C VAL A 490 -22.55 -19.92 25.95
N ASN A 491 -21.81 -20.97 25.58
CA ASN A 491 -20.75 -21.54 26.43
C ASN A 491 -19.36 -21.50 25.78
N LEU A 492 -19.28 -21.15 24.49
CA LEU A 492 -18.02 -20.93 23.79
C LEU A 492 -18.11 -19.69 22.88
N VAL A 493 -17.14 -18.79 23.00
CA VAL A 493 -17.02 -17.57 22.19
C VAL A 493 -15.78 -17.71 21.31
N VAL A 494 -15.95 -17.68 19.99
CA VAL A 494 -14.85 -17.90 19.02
C VAL A 494 -14.65 -16.69 18.12
N GLY A 495 -13.40 -16.30 17.98
CA GLY A 495 -13.02 -15.13 17.22
C GLY A 495 -11.68 -15.36 16.56
N GLU A 496 -11.44 -14.56 15.53
CA GLU A 496 -10.14 -14.50 14.91
C GLU A 496 -9.63 -13.06 15.00
N PRO A 497 -8.31 -12.84 14.98
CA PRO A 497 -7.73 -11.52 15.12
C PRO A 497 -7.87 -10.74 13.81
N TYR A 498 -9.10 -10.36 13.47
CA TYR A 498 -9.39 -9.56 12.30
C TYR A 498 -10.68 -8.78 12.48
N PHE A 499 -10.60 -7.49 12.20
CA PHE A 499 -11.76 -6.64 11.94
C PHE A 499 -11.47 -5.81 10.70
N LEU A 500 -12.51 -5.53 9.91
CA LEU A 500 -12.42 -4.81 8.64
C LEU A 500 -11.74 -3.44 8.79
N ASN A 501 -11.95 -2.77 9.92
CA ASN A 501 -11.42 -1.45 10.20
C ASN A 501 -10.11 -1.49 11.03
N SER A 502 -9.48 -2.65 11.16
CA SER A 502 -8.18 -2.77 11.87
C SER A 502 -7.09 -2.14 11.01
N LEU A 503 -6.42 -1.14 11.56
CA LEU A 503 -5.22 -0.58 10.94
C LEU A 503 -3.97 -1.22 11.55
N TYR A 504 -3.90 -1.32 12.88
CA TYR A 504 -2.73 -1.84 13.60
C TYR A 504 -2.83 -3.32 13.91
N PRO A 505 -1.69 -4.01 14.09
CA PRO A 505 -1.67 -5.43 14.48
C PRO A 505 -2.44 -5.73 15.79
N TRP A 506 -2.51 -4.77 16.71
CA TRP A 506 -3.17 -4.91 18.02
C TRP A 506 -4.63 -4.43 18.05
N ASP A 507 -5.17 -3.83 16.98
CA ASP A 507 -6.60 -3.44 16.93
C ASP A 507 -7.53 -4.66 17.08
N VAL A 508 -6.99 -5.85 16.80
CA VAL A 508 -7.63 -7.15 17.01
C VAL A 508 -7.96 -7.41 18.49
N LEU A 509 -7.37 -6.67 19.45
CA LEU A 509 -7.74 -6.70 20.86
C LEU A 509 -9.19 -6.24 21.11
N ARG A 510 -9.87 -5.65 20.12
CA ARG A 510 -11.33 -5.46 20.13
C ARG A 510 -12.09 -6.73 20.51
N TRP A 511 -11.57 -7.88 20.09
CA TRP A 511 -12.07 -9.19 20.50
C TRP A 511 -12.25 -9.31 22.02
N TRP A 512 -11.32 -8.77 22.81
CA TRP A 512 -11.33 -8.82 24.26
C TRP A 512 -12.55 -8.14 24.88
N PHE A 513 -13.08 -7.10 24.21
CA PHE A 513 -14.29 -6.38 24.63
C PHE A 513 -15.55 -7.11 24.20
N LEU A 514 -15.58 -7.55 22.94
CA LEU A 514 -16.74 -8.24 22.37
C LEU A 514 -17.06 -9.52 23.14
N ARG A 515 -16.03 -10.26 23.57
CA ARG A 515 -16.22 -11.49 24.34
C ARG A 515 -16.83 -11.24 25.74
N GLN A 516 -16.69 -10.04 26.32
CA GLN A 516 -17.31 -9.70 27.62
C GLN A 516 -18.84 -9.67 27.57
N GLN A 517 -19.45 -9.71 26.38
CA GLN A 517 -20.89 -9.89 26.22
C GLN A 517 -21.38 -11.26 26.74
N CYS A 518 -20.47 -12.25 26.81
CA CYS A 518 -20.72 -13.59 27.35
C CYS A 518 -19.60 -13.96 28.35
N PRO A 519 -19.49 -13.27 29.51
CA PRO A 519 -18.30 -13.32 30.36
C PRO A 519 -18.08 -14.68 31.05
N THR A 520 -19.12 -15.52 31.13
CA THR A 520 -19.05 -16.87 31.70
C THR A 520 -18.68 -17.95 30.69
N ALA A 521 -18.70 -17.62 29.39
CA ALA A 521 -18.36 -18.58 28.34
C ALA A 521 -16.84 -18.74 28.21
N SER A 522 -16.40 -19.93 27.85
CA SER A 522 -15.00 -20.13 27.42
C SER A 522 -14.75 -19.35 26.13
N CYS A 523 -13.51 -18.97 25.85
CA CYS A 523 -13.19 -18.22 24.63
C CYS A 523 -11.96 -18.76 23.90
N VAL A 524 -11.94 -18.56 22.58
CA VAL A 524 -10.77 -18.74 21.71
C VAL A 524 -10.70 -17.52 20.79
N PRO A 525 -9.58 -16.77 20.75
CA PRO A 525 -8.34 -16.96 21.51
C PRO A 525 -8.46 -16.73 23.03
N VAL A 526 -7.48 -17.26 23.78
CA VAL A 526 -7.38 -17.16 25.24
C VAL A 526 -6.40 -16.08 25.69
N ALA A 527 -5.37 -15.79 24.89
CA ALA A 527 -4.39 -14.74 25.21
C ALA A 527 -3.85 -14.09 23.93
N ALA A 528 -3.23 -12.92 24.09
CA ALA A 528 -2.43 -12.30 23.05
C ALA A 528 -1.13 -11.74 23.65
N THR A 529 -0.06 -11.69 22.88
CA THR A 529 1.23 -11.13 23.30
C THR A 529 1.77 -10.19 22.24
N LEU A 530 2.04 -8.94 22.63
CA LEU A 530 2.65 -7.94 21.78
C LEU A 530 4.17 -8.14 21.79
N HIS A 531 4.78 -8.19 20.61
CA HIS A 531 6.21 -8.41 20.44
C HIS A 531 6.86 -7.28 19.66
N CYS A 532 8.17 -7.16 19.81
CA CYS A 532 8.99 -6.24 19.06
C CYS A 532 10.31 -6.87 18.60
N LEU A 533 10.90 -6.26 17.56
CA LEU A 533 12.16 -6.70 16.97
C LEU A 533 12.91 -5.49 16.39
N PRO A 534 14.10 -5.13 16.90
CA PRO A 534 14.95 -4.11 16.29
C PRO A 534 15.45 -4.59 14.91
N MET A 535 15.25 -3.76 13.88
CA MET A 535 15.48 -4.10 12.48
C MET A 535 16.50 -3.17 11.82
N GLN A 536 17.35 -3.77 10.99
CA GLN A 536 18.05 -3.09 9.92
C GLN A 536 17.38 -3.50 8.59
N PHE A 537 16.44 -2.67 8.13
CA PHE A 537 15.82 -2.82 6.81
C PHE A 537 16.82 -2.52 5.69
N ASP A 538 16.75 -3.27 4.60
CA ASP A 538 17.62 -3.01 3.45
C ASP A 538 17.28 -1.64 2.84
N HIS A 539 15.98 -1.35 2.67
CA HIS A 539 15.53 -0.12 2.02
C HIS A 539 14.27 0.54 2.57
N LEU A 540 13.39 -0.18 3.28
CA LEU A 540 12.09 0.36 3.76
C LEU A 540 12.23 1.69 4.53
N HIS A 541 13.33 1.88 5.26
CA HIS A 541 13.61 3.11 5.99
C HIS A 541 13.65 4.38 5.12
N LYS A 542 13.86 4.23 3.80
CA LYS A 542 13.96 5.35 2.84
C LYS A 542 12.63 6.08 2.65
N ILE A 543 11.50 5.45 2.96
CA ILE A 543 10.18 6.10 2.87
C ILE A 543 10.03 7.24 3.90
N ARG A 544 10.87 7.25 4.96
CA ARG A 544 10.92 8.31 5.98
C ARG A 544 12.26 9.00 6.15
N ALA A 545 13.33 8.46 5.56
CA ALA A 545 14.65 9.03 5.72
C ALA A 545 14.69 10.44 5.11
N PRO A 546 15.24 11.45 5.83
CA PRO A 546 15.43 12.77 5.26
C PRO A 546 16.32 12.69 4.02
N LEU A 547 16.05 13.54 3.04
CA LEU A 547 16.72 13.56 1.74
C LEU A 547 18.13 14.16 1.84
N GLY A 548 18.27 15.25 2.59
CA GLY A 548 19.52 16.00 2.71
C GLY A 548 19.96 16.61 1.37
N THR A 549 20.72 15.86 0.57
CA THR A 549 21.18 16.27 -0.77
C THR A 549 20.97 15.15 -1.77
N ILE A 550 20.17 15.42 -2.80
CA ILE A 550 19.82 14.47 -3.86
C ILE A 550 20.36 14.98 -5.19
N SER A 551 21.11 14.13 -5.90
CA SER A 551 21.75 14.51 -7.18
C SER A 551 22.56 15.82 -7.10
N GLY A 552 23.15 16.12 -5.94
CA GLY A 552 23.90 17.34 -5.69
C GLY A 552 23.05 18.60 -5.45
N PHE A 553 21.73 18.48 -5.29
CA PHE A 553 20.84 19.58 -4.92
C PHE A 553 20.40 19.42 -3.46
N LYS A 554 20.40 20.52 -2.71
CA LYS A 554 19.94 20.52 -1.32
C LYS A 554 18.42 20.40 -1.27
N MET A 555 17.92 19.55 -0.38
CA MET A 555 16.49 19.29 -0.19
C MET A 555 15.99 19.70 1.20
N SER A 556 16.73 20.57 1.91
CA SER A 556 16.46 20.85 3.33
C SER A 556 15.10 21.51 3.56
N ALA A 557 14.61 22.33 2.61
CA ALA A 557 13.27 22.90 2.66
C ALA A 557 12.17 21.82 2.62
N PHE A 558 12.34 20.80 1.76
CA PHE A 558 11.43 19.68 1.69
C PHE A 558 11.48 18.81 2.94
N ASP A 559 12.68 18.47 3.43
CA ASP A 559 12.84 17.72 4.68
C ASP A 559 12.12 18.39 5.85
N LYS A 560 12.22 19.73 5.96
CA LYS A 560 11.52 20.52 6.98
C LYS A 560 10.00 20.49 6.80
N LEU A 561 9.51 20.58 5.57
CA LEU A 561 8.07 20.55 5.29
C LEU A 561 7.48 19.20 5.69
N ILE A 562 8.07 18.11 5.21
CA ILE A 562 7.62 16.75 5.52
C ILE A 562 7.71 16.48 7.01
N GLN A 563 8.84 16.80 7.66
CA GLN A 563 8.99 16.60 9.11
C GLN A 563 7.93 17.38 9.91
N SER A 564 7.64 18.62 9.50
CA SER A 564 6.62 19.45 10.18
C SER A 564 5.22 18.87 10.01
N ALA A 565 4.87 18.41 8.81
CA ALA A 565 3.57 17.81 8.53
C ALA A 565 3.40 16.47 9.25
N SER A 566 4.39 15.57 9.15
CA SER A 566 4.39 14.28 9.83
C SER A 566 4.29 14.41 11.35
N THR A 567 4.90 15.44 11.96
CA THR A 567 4.76 15.68 13.42
C THR A 567 3.30 15.95 13.85
N VAL A 568 2.47 16.45 12.93
CA VAL A 568 1.06 16.76 13.19
C VAL A 568 0.14 15.60 12.82
N SER A 569 0.41 14.92 11.71
CA SER A 569 -0.52 13.95 11.11
C SER A 569 -0.13 12.48 11.26
N ASP A 570 1.15 12.18 11.38
CA ASP A 570 1.62 10.79 11.38
C ASP A 570 1.65 10.24 12.80
N THR A 571 1.33 8.96 12.91
CA THR A 571 1.44 8.20 14.14
C THR A 571 2.88 7.70 14.34
N GLU A 572 3.24 7.41 15.58
CA GLU A 572 4.58 6.89 15.93
C GLU A 572 4.93 5.57 15.23
N VAL A 573 3.90 4.80 14.86
CA VAL A 573 4.03 3.51 14.21
C VAL A 573 3.34 3.54 12.86
N GLU A 574 4.04 3.06 11.85
CA GLU A 574 3.49 2.81 10.51
C GLU A 574 3.17 1.35 10.30
N VAL A 575 2.25 1.05 9.40
CA VAL A 575 1.78 -0.32 9.16
C VAL A 575 2.18 -0.78 7.76
N GLN A 576 3.09 -1.75 7.70
CA GLN A 576 3.71 -2.21 6.46
C GLN A 576 3.62 -3.73 6.30
N PRO A 577 3.40 -4.27 5.08
CA PRO A 577 3.52 -5.69 4.80
C PRO A 577 5.00 -6.10 4.78
N LEU A 578 5.61 -6.40 5.93
CA LEU A 578 7.07 -6.57 6.03
C LEU A 578 7.63 -7.76 5.24
N TRP A 579 6.78 -8.66 4.76
CA TRP A 579 7.18 -9.72 3.83
C TRP A 579 7.70 -9.16 2.49
N GLU A 580 7.28 -7.95 2.12
CA GLU A 580 7.70 -7.24 0.91
C GLU A 580 9.03 -6.48 1.09
N TYR A 581 9.47 -6.34 2.35
CA TYR A 581 10.57 -5.46 2.72
C TYR A 581 11.66 -6.20 3.49
N PRO A 582 12.67 -6.74 2.78
CA PRO A 582 13.78 -7.42 3.41
C PRO A 582 14.52 -6.58 4.45
N GLY A 583 14.98 -7.27 5.49
CA GLY A 583 15.79 -6.67 6.54
C GLY A 583 16.26 -7.73 7.51
N VAL A 584 17.38 -7.46 8.17
CA VAL A 584 17.94 -8.33 9.21
C VAL A 584 17.51 -7.85 10.59
N CYS A 585 17.28 -8.80 11.50
CA CYS A 585 17.02 -8.46 12.89
C CYS A 585 18.32 -8.30 13.67
N LEU A 586 18.36 -7.33 14.59
CA LEU A 586 19.56 -6.95 15.34
C LEU A 586 19.61 -7.59 16.74
N SER A 587 18.54 -8.28 17.14
CA SER A 587 18.44 -9.05 18.38
C SER A 587 17.45 -10.19 18.19
N ALA A 588 17.27 -11.02 19.24
CA ALA A 588 16.11 -11.91 19.31
C ALA A 588 14.81 -11.08 19.43
N SER A 589 13.65 -11.69 19.16
CA SER A 589 12.35 -11.07 19.42
C SER A 589 12.11 -10.90 20.92
N HIS A 590 11.48 -9.80 21.31
CA HIS A 590 11.17 -9.49 22.71
C HIS A 590 9.66 -9.28 22.88
N GLN A 591 9.09 -9.96 23.87
CA GLN A 591 7.70 -9.75 24.27
C GLN A 591 7.60 -8.47 25.13
N LEU A 592 6.69 -7.57 24.74
CA LEU A 592 6.42 -6.31 25.42
C LEU A 592 5.28 -6.42 26.43
N ILE A 593 4.11 -6.88 25.98
CA ILE A 593 2.87 -6.92 26.78
C ILE A 593 2.20 -8.28 26.60
N SER A 594 1.63 -8.83 27.67
CA SER A 594 0.76 -10.00 27.62
C SER A 594 -0.66 -9.60 28.01
N PHE A 595 -1.63 -10.06 27.23
CA PHE A 595 -3.05 -9.83 27.41
C PHE A 595 -3.74 -11.16 27.70
N ASP A 596 -4.31 -11.31 28.90
CA ASP A 596 -5.15 -12.45 29.24
C ASP A 596 -6.59 -12.18 28.79
N LEU A 597 -6.92 -12.66 27.58
CA LEU A 597 -8.22 -12.47 26.95
C LEU A 597 -9.32 -13.27 27.66
N THR A 598 -8.98 -14.14 28.61
CA THR A 598 -9.93 -14.86 29.46
C THR A 598 -10.46 -14.02 30.62
N THR A 599 -9.84 -12.87 30.92
CA THR A 599 -10.20 -11.98 32.04
C THR A 599 -10.95 -10.71 31.61
N VAL A 600 -11.54 -10.00 32.57
CA VAL A 600 -12.14 -8.68 32.28
C VAL A 600 -11.08 -7.71 31.80
N VAL A 601 -11.45 -6.81 30.89
CA VAL A 601 -10.53 -5.76 30.42
C VAL A 601 -10.09 -4.89 31.62
N PRO A 602 -8.79 -4.61 31.79
CA PRO A 602 -8.28 -3.70 32.82
C PRO A 602 -8.97 -2.34 32.76
N GLN A 603 -9.17 -1.73 33.94
CA GLN A 603 -9.73 -0.37 34.03
C GLN A 603 -8.65 0.72 33.98
N SER A 604 -7.40 0.37 34.27
CA SER A 604 -6.26 1.28 34.27
C SER A 604 -5.31 0.97 33.12
N GLU A 605 -4.52 1.96 32.73
CA GLU A 605 -3.45 1.79 31.76
C GLU A 605 -2.47 0.69 32.18
N VAL A 606 -1.99 -0.05 31.18
CA VAL A 606 -0.94 -1.05 31.36
C VAL A 606 0.33 -0.48 30.76
N GLU A 607 1.26 -0.08 31.63
CA GLU A 607 2.57 0.43 31.25
C GLU A 607 3.64 -0.65 31.47
N VAL A 608 4.50 -0.84 30.47
CA VAL A 608 5.64 -1.75 30.53
C VAL A 608 6.89 -1.05 30.05
N ARG A 609 8.00 -1.28 30.74
CA ARG A 609 9.30 -0.73 30.42
C ARG A 609 10.36 -1.82 30.46
N GLY A 610 11.38 -1.65 29.64
CA GLY A 610 12.53 -2.54 29.68
C GLY A 610 13.62 -2.07 28.73
N THR A 611 14.61 -2.94 28.58
CA THR A 611 15.77 -2.70 27.73
C THR A 611 16.03 -3.94 26.89
N ILE A 612 16.27 -3.76 25.61
CA ILE A 612 16.64 -4.78 24.64
C ILE A 612 18.13 -4.60 24.35
N THR A 613 18.90 -5.69 24.39
CA THR A 613 20.32 -5.64 23.99
C THR A 613 20.44 -6.15 22.56
N THR A 614 20.97 -5.33 21.66
CA THR A 614 21.30 -5.77 20.30
C THR A 614 22.46 -6.76 20.36
N THR A 615 22.38 -7.84 19.60
CA THR A 615 23.41 -8.89 19.54
C THR A 615 24.18 -8.88 18.22
N VAL A 616 23.78 -8.02 17.29
CA VAL A 616 24.43 -7.81 15.99
C VAL A 616 24.70 -6.32 15.80
N SER A 617 25.89 -5.99 15.32
CA SER A 617 26.25 -4.62 14.98
C SER A 617 25.68 -4.23 13.62
N GLY A 618 25.26 -2.98 13.48
CA GLY A 618 24.63 -2.50 12.26
C GLY A 618 24.04 -1.10 12.43
N THR A 619 23.05 -0.77 11.61
CA THR A 619 22.26 0.45 11.74
C THR A 619 20.83 0.06 12.09
N CYS A 620 20.37 0.45 13.27
CA CYS A 620 18.98 0.27 13.65
C CYS A 620 18.12 1.33 12.95
N HIS A 621 17.35 0.87 11.97
CA HIS A 621 16.45 1.72 11.20
C HIS A 621 15.09 1.89 11.89
N GLY A 622 14.69 0.90 12.70
CA GLY A 622 13.43 0.93 13.42
C GLY A 622 13.18 -0.34 14.22
N VAL A 623 11.99 -0.41 14.82
CA VAL A 623 11.51 -1.56 15.58
C VAL A 623 10.23 -2.07 14.94
N ALA A 624 10.24 -3.32 14.47
CA ALA A 624 9.05 -4.00 13.98
C ALA A 624 8.20 -4.49 15.16
N LEU A 625 6.87 -4.42 15.03
CA LEU A 625 5.87 -4.71 16.06
C LEU A 625 4.77 -5.62 15.50
N TRP A 626 4.40 -6.65 16.24
CA TRP A 626 3.31 -7.56 15.85
C TRP A 626 2.63 -8.19 17.06
N LEU A 627 1.54 -8.91 16.81
CA LEU A 627 0.77 -9.61 17.84
C LEU A 627 0.81 -11.12 17.60
N ASP A 628 1.15 -11.87 18.63
CA ASP A 628 0.93 -13.32 18.66
C ASP A 628 -0.37 -13.60 19.40
N VAL A 629 -1.23 -14.41 18.79
CA VAL A 629 -2.55 -14.76 19.31
C VAL A 629 -2.56 -16.21 19.74
N HIS A 630 -2.83 -16.45 21.03
CA HIS A 630 -2.79 -17.77 21.65
C HIS A 630 -4.19 -18.37 21.66
N LEU A 631 -4.36 -19.48 20.95
CA LEU A 631 -5.64 -20.18 20.88
C LEU A 631 -5.87 -21.06 22.12
N ASP A 632 -4.78 -21.59 22.69
CA ASP A 632 -4.69 -22.35 23.93
C ASP A 632 -3.26 -22.16 24.51
N SER A 633 -2.83 -23.01 25.45
CA SER A 633 -1.49 -22.94 26.08
C SER A 633 -0.32 -23.36 25.18
N HIS A 634 -0.58 -23.90 23.99
CA HIS A 634 0.43 -24.50 23.10
C HIS A 634 0.33 -24.04 21.64
N THR A 635 -0.80 -23.46 21.25
CA THR A 635 -1.13 -23.14 19.86
C THR A 635 -1.13 -21.62 19.67
N VAL A 636 -0.14 -21.13 18.92
CA VAL A 636 0.02 -19.70 18.62
C VAL A 636 -0.18 -19.43 17.14
N VAL A 637 -0.94 -18.38 16.83
CA VAL A 637 -1.07 -17.75 15.52
C VAL A 637 -0.36 -16.40 15.57
N SER A 638 0.82 -16.32 14.95
CA SER A 638 1.59 -15.08 14.82
C SER A 638 1.04 -14.24 13.67
N THR A 639 0.94 -12.92 13.86
CA THR A 639 0.70 -11.94 12.77
C THR A 639 2.00 -11.30 12.26
N GLY A 640 3.15 -11.79 12.71
CA GLY A 640 4.48 -11.27 12.38
C GLY A 640 5.38 -12.35 11.79
N PRO A 641 6.55 -12.65 12.37
CA PRO A 641 7.46 -13.66 11.81
C PRO A 641 6.83 -15.05 11.73
N GLN A 642 7.05 -15.75 10.61
CA GLN A 642 6.59 -17.13 10.38
C GLN A 642 7.43 -18.17 11.13
N SER A 643 8.63 -17.78 11.57
CA SER A 643 9.54 -18.59 12.39
C SER A 643 10.31 -17.68 13.34
N SER A 644 10.88 -18.24 14.40
CA SER A 644 11.63 -17.48 15.40
C SER A 644 12.82 -16.73 14.77
N PRO A 645 12.84 -15.39 14.79
CA PRO A 645 13.91 -14.60 14.18
C PRO A 645 15.28 -14.94 14.76
N GLN A 646 16.29 -15.04 13.90
CA GLN A 646 17.68 -15.28 14.29
C GLN A 646 18.49 -13.99 14.06
N PRO A 647 19.16 -13.44 15.09
CA PRO A 647 19.92 -12.21 14.94
C PRO A 647 20.92 -12.26 13.78
N GLY A 648 20.94 -11.22 12.96
CA GLY A 648 21.80 -11.11 11.78
C GLY A 648 21.27 -11.81 10.53
N GLN A 649 20.12 -12.48 10.62
CA GLN A 649 19.44 -13.11 9.49
C GLN A 649 18.21 -12.31 9.06
N ARG A 650 17.84 -12.46 7.78
CA ARG A 650 16.58 -11.93 7.26
C ARG A 650 15.39 -12.60 7.93
N VAL A 651 14.34 -11.81 8.18
CA VAL A 651 13.12 -12.29 8.83
C VAL A 651 12.08 -12.66 7.76
N SER A 652 11.48 -13.84 7.90
CA SER A 652 10.34 -14.27 7.06
C SER A 652 9.05 -13.84 7.76
N TRP A 653 8.36 -12.86 7.19
CA TRP A 653 7.13 -12.29 7.75
C TRP A 653 5.88 -12.96 7.18
N ASP A 654 4.78 -12.90 7.93
CA ASP A 654 3.46 -13.33 7.46
C ASP A 654 2.99 -12.45 6.27
N PRO A 655 2.74 -13.05 5.09
CA PRO A 655 2.31 -12.31 3.91
C PRO A 655 0.85 -11.85 3.94
N TYR A 656 0.08 -12.23 4.98
CA TYR A 656 -1.34 -11.93 5.08
C TYR A 656 -1.68 -10.90 6.15
N CYS A 657 -0.71 -10.52 6.97
CA CYS A 657 -0.84 -9.45 7.94
C CYS A 657 0.13 -8.31 7.62
N ARG A 658 -0.22 -7.09 8.02
CA ARG A 658 0.71 -5.98 8.07
C ARG A 658 1.24 -5.84 9.49
N GLN A 659 2.50 -5.45 9.63
CA GLN A 659 3.16 -5.28 10.92
C GLN A 659 3.43 -3.79 11.18
N GLY A 660 3.51 -3.42 12.46
CA GLY A 660 3.89 -2.08 12.87
C GLY A 660 5.39 -1.86 12.70
N VAL A 661 5.81 -0.65 12.34
CA VAL A 661 7.20 -0.22 12.30
C VAL A 661 7.32 1.14 12.96
N TYR A 662 8.11 1.20 14.03
CA TYR A 662 8.55 2.45 14.65
C TYR A 662 9.91 2.83 14.04
N PHE A 663 10.00 3.92 13.28
CA PHE A 663 11.25 4.34 12.65
C PHE A 663 12.10 5.23 13.56
N PHE A 664 13.43 5.07 13.49
CA PHE A 664 14.36 6.03 14.10
C PHE A 664 14.80 7.07 13.08
N LEU A 665 14.55 8.35 13.39
CA LEU A 665 14.94 9.49 12.56
C LEU A 665 15.76 10.48 13.42
N PRO A 666 17.09 10.62 13.20
CA PRO A 666 17.92 9.89 12.23
C PRO A 666 18.14 8.43 12.64
N GLN A 667 18.54 7.61 11.68
CA GLN A 667 18.90 6.21 11.89
C GLN A 667 20.11 6.09 12.83
N VAL A 668 20.13 5.05 13.66
CA VAL A 668 21.07 4.96 14.77
C VAL A 668 22.00 3.77 14.60
N PRO A 669 23.33 3.98 14.52
CA PRO A 669 24.31 2.90 14.58
C PRO A 669 24.24 2.16 15.92
N VAL A 670 24.31 0.84 15.88
CA VAL A 670 24.30 -0.03 17.06
C VAL A 670 25.45 -1.05 17.00
N THR A 671 25.92 -1.45 18.16
CA THR A 671 26.90 -2.52 18.34
C THR A 671 26.21 -3.80 18.82
N SER A 672 26.93 -4.92 18.94
CA SER A 672 26.40 -6.14 19.56
C SER A 672 26.23 -6.06 21.08
N GLN A 673 26.31 -4.87 21.67
CA GLN A 673 26.08 -4.60 23.09
C GLN A 673 25.31 -3.29 23.31
N SER A 674 24.77 -2.67 22.26
CA SER A 674 23.97 -1.46 22.41
C SER A 674 22.65 -1.78 23.09
N HIS A 675 22.17 -0.83 23.90
CA HIS A 675 20.95 -0.96 24.67
C HIS A 675 19.85 -0.09 24.07
N LEU A 676 18.71 -0.71 23.77
CA LEU A 676 17.49 -0.07 23.32
C LEU A 676 16.47 -0.11 24.45
N ASP A 677 16.25 1.02 25.09
CA ASP A 677 15.17 1.18 26.07
C ASP A 677 13.82 1.30 25.38
N TYR A 678 12.80 0.73 26.00
CA TYR A 678 11.43 0.86 25.53
C TYR A 678 10.46 1.20 26.65
N LYS A 679 9.40 1.90 26.27
CA LYS A 679 8.17 2.11 27.03
C LYS A 679 6.99 1.80 26.11
N ALA A 680 6.12 0.90 26.52
CA ALA A 680 4.85 0.63 25.85
C ALA A 680 3.70 0.88 26.82
N VAL A 681 2.67 1.63 26.40
CA VAL A 681 1.49 1.91 27.22
C VAL A 681 0.24 1.53 26.46
N PHE A 682 -0.50 0.55 26.97
CA PHE A 682 -1.84 0.20 26.50
C PHE A 682 -2.88 0.98 27.30
N SER A 683 -3.75 1.71 26.61
CA SER A 683 -4.89 2.42 27.20
C SER A 683 -6.18 1.65 26.96
N PRO A 684 -6.80 1.02 27.98
CA PRO A 684 -8.04 0.28 27.81
C PRO A 684 -9.24 1.15 27.40
N THR A 685 -9.19 2.46 27.67
CA THR A 685 -10.29 3.39 27.34
C THR A 685 -10.32 3.73 25.85
N THR A 686 -9.15 4.00 25.25
CA THR A 686 -9.06 4.37 23.83
C THR A 686 -8.72 3.20 22.93
N GLY A 687 -8.07 2.17 23.49
CA GLY A 687 -7.55 1.04 22.72
C GLY A 687 -6.25 1.24 22.00
N GLU A 688 -5.64 2.38 22.22
CA GLU A 688 -4.36 2.71 21.63
C GLU A 688 -3.22 2.09 22.44
N ILE A 689 -2.16 1.74 21.72
CA ILE A 689 -0.86 1.42 22.30
C ILE A 689 0.12 2.48 21.82
N THR A 690 0.76 3.18 22.76
CA THR A 690 1.81 4.16 22.46
C THR A 690 3.18 3.57 22.75
N PHE A 691 4.18 3.99 21.98
CA PHE A 691 5.51 3.41 22.04
C PHE A 691 6.58 4.50 22.09
N ASN A 692 7.47 4.38 23.06
CA ASN A 692 8.70 5.15 23.07
C ASN A 692 9.88 4.19 23.05
N PHE A 693 10.68 4.26 21.99
CA PHE A 693 11.93 3.52 21.87
C PHE A 693 13.10 4.51 21.85
N ALA A 694 14.16 4.21 22.60
CA ALA A 694 15.34 5.05 22.67
C ALA A 694 16.61 4.20 22.76
N ILE A 695 17.59 4.48 21.90
CA ILE A 695 18.90 3.82 21.95
C ILE A 695 19.82 4.62 22.85
N GLN A 696 20.38 3.96 23.87
CA GLN A 696 21.38 4.56 24.75
C GLN A 696 22.66 4.84 23.95
N LYS A 697 23.14 6.09 24.03
CA LYS A 697 24.37 6.54 23.35
C LYS A 697 25.63 6.14 24.09
#